data_AF-A0A815CQ05-F1
#
_entry.id   AF-A0A815CQ05-F1
#
_cell.length_a   1.000
_cell.length_b   1.000
_cell.length_c   1.000
_cell.angle_alpha   90.00
_cell.angle_beta   90.00
_cell.angle_gamma   90.00
#
_symmetry.space_group_name_H-M   'P 1'
#
loop_
_entity.id
_entity.type
_entity.pdbx_description
1 polymer ?
#
loop_
_entity_poly.entity_id
_entity_poly.type
_entity_poly.pdbx_seq_one_letter_code
_entity_poly.pdbx_strand_id
1 'polypeptide(L)'
;MEKFHFISQRWFAVEKDDGKIERILSAASEIEKHEFSYLLTKRTYHSISDSHLWFSIFSHPPSNRFTRVQRCTCCFTLFYVSMFLNIMYYDLSNQAKSNNSTNSASLAVGSLQINSQQIIIGIIVDFFAFIPSLLIVQLFRRLRSRQKQLSPLHQALYKIKPHLQSQKKNNRKSSLTFPWWCIFIGYGVCAILVGLSILFIIARGIEFGNEKTEQWLISIVTGFFSSIFFSQPIKILSLAILFACFYRKSNDDYEANEFLDNNQVDLDNDEEYLHSIKKRSLFTYRPPVRANRLNESEVIYARDRRLQEIYMWSIIREIIHYLWFFSLLSILTYTHRDLKSFNQVDHLQKYFLNTRQINSDYTTVSTIYDYWNWLENSFVGNIRAQQWYNNDPPRNLSGFINDKTNRFIGWATMRQLRVKSQLCLANNEIILTCQYDYSLSNEDKHSYQPGWLNESRETYSFPISQSFQYKSSKDLNTYTYVGDYGSYEGGGYVYEFRGRLVDLQSNVSQLHQLRWIDDKTRAVIIQLTLYNPNVQLFTSVTFLAEFLSSSGVYPTARFEPFNFYEVGIIVCAWTSVGIYIWRYHQCERIGQLFKETNGYVYINLQFASYVNDILTILLGFSCFFGTIKSIKILRFNQRLCLFIETLKYARAELISFSMMFSIIFIAFLSLFYLLFSGKISSCSSLSDTARMLFEITLMKFDAHELIEASAFLGPFCFSLFIILVIFICMSMFLSIINNSFRLARENVDPHNQQIFSSILKKFQRWTGTGIEFN
;
A
#
# COMPACT_ATOMS: atom_id res chain seq x y z
N MET A 1 -51.22 -33.45 -30.35
CA MET A 1 -50.59 -33.34 -29.02
C MET A 1 -50.68 -31.90 -28.60
N GLU A 2 -51.36 -31.61 -27.51
CA GLU A 2 -51.34 -30.29 -26.87
C GLU A 2 -49.94 -30.05 -26.27
N LYS A 3 -49.43 -28.83 -26.45
CA LYS A 3 -48.08 -28.46 -26.00
C LYS A 3 -48.20 -27.48 -24.84
N PHE A 4 -47.75 -27.91 -23.66
CA PHE A 4 -47.71 -27.10 -22.46
C PHE A 4 -46.29 -26.55 -22.24
N HIS A 5 -46.19 -25.30 -21.77
CA HIS A 5 -44.93 -24.65 -21.45
C HIS A 5 -44.87 -24.43 -19.94
N PHE A 6 -43.69 -24.59 -19.35
CA PHE A 6 -43.46 -24.40 -17.93
C PHE A 6 -42.31 -23.40 -17.75
N ILE A 7 -42.52 -22.33 -16.99
CA ILE A 7 -41.49 -21.34 -16.73
C ILE A 7 -40.78 -21.70 -15.42
N SER A 8 -39.50 -22.04 -15.50
CA SER A 8 -38.63 -22.26 -14.35
C SER A 8 -37.32 -21.50 -14.53
N GLN A 9 -37.08 -20.47 -13.71
CA GLN A 9 -35.85 -19.66 -13.71
C GLN A 9 -34.88 -20.09 -12.59
N ARG A 10 -34.92 -21.37 -12.21
CA ARG A 10 -34.21 -21.89 -11.05
C ARG A 10 -33.45 -23.17 -11.43
N TRP A 11 -32.34 -23.44 -10.74
CA TRP A 11 -31.54 -24.63 -11.01
C TRP A 11 -32.10 -25.86 -10.29
N PHE A 12 -32.22 -26.99 -10.98
CA PHE A 12 -32.56 -28.30 -10.39
C PHE A 12 -31.29 -29.12 -10.16
N ALA A 13 -30.38 -28.58 -9.34
CA ALA A 13 -29.11 -29.22 -9.07
C ALA A 13 -28.75 -29.07 -7.59
N VAL A 14 -28.24 -30.14 -6.97
CA VAL A 14 -27.80 -30.13 -5.57
C VAL A 14 -26.77 -29.04 -5.31
N GLU A 15 -25.93 -28.75 -6.30
CA GLU A 15 -24.82 -27.80 -6.25
C GLU A 15 -25.19 -26.33 -6.54
N LYS A 16 -26.41 -26.04 -7.02
CA LYS A 16 -26.82 -24.68 -7.44
C LYS A 16 -28.12 -24.21 -6.77
N ASP A 17 -28.35 -22.90 -6.74
CA ASP A 17 -29.56 -22.25 -6.20
C ASP A 17 -29.95 -22.75 -4.79
N ASP A 18 -31.17 -23.25 -4.57
CA ASP A 18 -31.67 -23.74 -3.28
C ASP A 18 -31.34 -25.22 -2.99
N GLY A 19 -30.58 -25.88 -3.88
CA GLY A 19 -30.16 -27.27 -3.71
C GLY A 19 -31.28 -28.31 -3.81
N LYS A 20 -32.49 -27.90 -4.24
CA LYS A 20 -33.63 -28.80 -4.45
C LYS A 20 -33.57 -29.39 -5.86
N ILE A 21 -33.69 -30.71 -5.93
CA ILE A 21 -33.72 -31.47 -7.20
C ILE A 21 -35.16 -31.64 -7.70
N GLU A 22 -36.15 -31.49 -6.82
CA GLU A 22 -37.57 -31.71 -7.10
C GLU A 22 -38.36 -30.41 -6.89
N ARG A 23 -39.14 -29.99 -7.89
CA ARG A 23 -40.04 -28.83 -7.82
C ARG A 23 -41.32 -29.05 -8.61
N ILE A 24 -42.40 -28.43 -8.15
CA ILE A 24 -43.70 -28.43 -8.82
C ILE A 24 -43.79 -27.15 -9.65
N LEU A 25 -44.04 -27.29 -10.96
CA LEU A 25 -44.18 -26.18 -11.91
C LEU A 25 -45.62 -26.15 -12.45
N SER A 26 -46.24 -24.97 -12.43
CA SER A 26 -47.53 -24.74 -13.10
C SER A 26 -47.32 -24.49 -14.59
N ALA A 27 -48.31 -24.88 -15.41
CA ALA A 27 -48.31 -24.57 -16.84
C ALA A 27 -48.43 -23.05 -17.03
N ALA A 28 -47.52 -22.47 -17.80
CA ALA A 28 -47.47 -21.04 -18.07
C ALA A 28 -48.58 -20.61 -19.02
N SER A 29 -49.24 -19.49 -18.70
CA SER A 29 -50.27 -18.90 -19.55
C SER A 29 -49.65 -18.22 -20.79
N GLU A 30 -50.43 -18.02 -21.86
CA GLU A 30 -49.94 -17.29 -23.06
C GLU A 30 -49.53 -15.84 -22.74
N ILE A 31 -50.13 -15.23 -21.71
CA ILE A 31 -49.81 -13.88 -21.26
C ILE A 31 -48.42 -13.85 -20.59
N GLU A 32 -48.12 -14.81 -19.72
CA GLU A 32 -46.83 -14.93 -19.04
C GLU A 32 -45.66 -15.15 -20.00
N LYS A 33 -45.87 -15.85 -21.12
CA LYS A 33 -44.85 -16.07 -22.16
C LYS A 33 -44.43 -14.78 -22.88
N HIS A 34 -45.37 -13.84 -23.03
CA HIS A 34 -45.18 -12.58 -23.72
C HIS A 34 -44.92 -11.41 -22.75
N GLU A 35 -44.80 -11.70 -21.45
CA GLU A 35 -44.53 -10.69 -20.44
C GLU A 35 -43.15 -10.07 -20.68
N PHE A 36 -43.12 -8.73 -20.72
CA PHE A 36 -41.91 -7.97 -21.01
C PHE A 36 -40.80 -8.25 -19.98
N SER A 37 -41.15 -8.35 -18.69
CA SER A 37 -40.21 -8.65 -17.60
C SER A 37 -39.51 -9.99 -17.82
N TYR A 38 -40.27 -11.03 -18.15
CA TYR A 38 -39.77 -12.37 -18.43
C TYR A 38 -38.86 -12.40 -19.65
N LEU A 39 -39.30 -11.83 -20.78
CA LEU A 39 -38.52 -11.77 -22.02
C LEU A 39 -37.23 -10.96 -21.85
N LEU A 40 -37.30 -9.83 -21.13
CA LEU A 40 -36.14 -8.98 -20.85
C LEU A 40 -35.14 -9.71 -19.95
N THR A 41 -35.55 -10.30 -18.83
CA THR A 41 -34.66 -11.00 -17.90
C THR A 41 -34.02 -12.23 -18.56
N LYS A 42 -34.81 -13.03 -19.28
CA LYS A 42 -34.31 -14.20 -20.03
C LYS A 42 -33.27 -13.78 -21.08
N ARG A 43 -33.58 -12.76 -21.89
CA ARG A 43 -32.70 -12.31 -22.98
C ARG A 43 -31.45 -11.62 -22.43
N THR A 44 -31.59 -10.80 -21.41
CA THR A 44 -30.47 -10.12 -20.75
C THR A 44 -29.52 -11.13 -20.12
N TYR A 45 -30.04 -12.14 -19.41
CA TYR A 45 -29.21 -13.21 -18.85
C TYR A 45 -28.42 -13.95 -19.94
N HIS A 46 -29.10 -14.38 -21.02
CA HIS A 46 -28.43 -15.10 -22.11
C HIS A 46 -27.42 -14.22 -22.86
N SER A 47 -27.76 -12.94 -23.09
CA SER A 47 -26.90 -11.99 -23.78
C SER A 47 -25.70 -11.54 -22.92
N ILE A 48 -25.84 -11.41 -21.60
CA ILE A 48 -24.72 -11.18 -20.69
C ILE A 48 -23.79 -12.40 -20.67
N SER A 49 -24.34 -13.60 -20.56
CA SER A 49 -23.58 -14.86 -20.49
C SER A 49 -22.81 -15.20 -21.79
N ASP A 50 -23.33 -14.80 -22.96
CA ASP A 50 -22.70 -15.07 -24.26
C ASP A 50 -21.99 -13.84 -24.87
N SER A 51 -22.59 -12.66 -24.79
CA SER A 51 -22.16 -11.46 -25.53
C SER A 51 -21.37 -10.42 -24.74
N HIS A 52 -21.32 -10.52 -23.41
CA HIS A 52 -20.39 -9.72 -22.62
C HIS A 52 -19.00 -10.35 -22.67
N LEU A 53 -18.10 -9.86 -23.51
CA LEU A 53 -16.84 -10.57 -23.81
C LEU A 53 -16.06 -10.99 -22.55
N TRP A 54 -15.87 -10.07 -21.60
CA TRP A 54 -15.17 -10.34 -20.33
C TRP A 54 -15.92 -11.30 -19.39
N PHE A 55 -17.22 -11.07 -19.16
CA PHE A 55 -18.03 -11.90 -18.25
C PHE A 55 -18.36 -13.29 -18.84
N SER A 56 -18.40 -13.39 -20.16
CA SER A 56 -18.67 -14.61 -20.91
C SER A 56 -17.57 -15.66 -20.73
N ILE A 57 -16.36 -15.29 -20.32
CA ILE A 57 -15.30 -16.24 -19.96
C ILE A 57 -15.73 -17.08 -18.75
N PHE A 58 -16.40 -16.46 -17.78
CA PHE A 58 -16.81 -17.10 -16.52
C PHE A 58 -18.18 -17.78 -16.59
N SER A 59 -19.10 -17.22 -17.38
CA SER A 59 -20.53 -17.58 -17.36
C SER A 59 -21.05 -18.28 -18.62
N HIS A 60 -20.16 -18.73 -19.52
CA HIS A 60 -20.51 -19.36 -20.82
C HIS A 60 -21.58 -20.46 -20.72
N PRO A 61 -22.63 -20.45 -21.56
CA PRO A 61 -23.59 -21.55 -21.62
C PRO A 61 -22.98 -22.76 -22.36
N PRO A 62 -23.20 -24.00 -21.87
CA PRO A 62 -22.57 -25.21 -22.43
C PRO A 62 -22.95 -25.51 -23.88
N SER A 63 -24.08 -24.97 -24.36
CA SER A 63 -24.58 -25.19 -25.73
C SER A 63 -23.86 -24.39 -26.80
N ASN A 64 -22.98 -23.46 -26.43
CA ASN A 64 -22.38 -22.52 -27.37
C ASN A 64 -20.97 -22.94 -27.80
N ARG A 65 -20.75 -22.92 -29.11
CA ARG A 65 -19.54 -23.42 -29.79
C ARG A 65 -18.32 -22.49 -29.64
N PHE A 66 -18.52 -21.25 -29.20
CA PHE A 66 -17.46 -20.27 -28.95
C PHE A 66 -16.78 -20.55 -27.60
N THR A 67 -15.57 -21.15 -27.61
CA THR A 67 -14.94 -21.70 -26.40
C THR A 67 -14.40 -20.62 -25.46
N ARG A 68 -14.17 -20.97 -24.18
CA ARG A 68 -13.58 -20.06 -23.18
C ARG A 68 -12.17 -19.60 -23.56
N VAL A 69 -11.37 -20.49 -24.16
CA VAL A 69 -10.03 -20.16 -24.67
C VAL A 69 -10.13 -19.12 -25.78
N GLN A 70 -11.05 -19.31 -26.73
CA GLN A 70 -11.29 -18.34 -27.82
C GLN A 70 -11.79 -16.99 -27.29
N ARG A 71 -12.62 -16.98 -26.24
CA ARG A 71 -13.07 -15.75 -25.56
C ARG A 71 -11.93 -15.04 -24.85
N CYS A 72 -11.08 -15.79 -24.16
CA CYS A 72 -9.89 -15.26 -23.51
C CYS A 72 -8.91 -14.65 -24.53
N THR A 73 -8.65 -15.33 -25.65
CA THR A 73 -7.81 -14.77 -26.71
C THR A 73 -8.42 -13.53 -27.35
N CYS A 74 -9.74 -13.49 -27.58
CA CYS A 74 -10.42 -12.28 -28.05
C CYS A 74 -10.26 -11.10 -27.07
N CYS A 75 -10.43 -11.36 -25.76
CA CYS A 75 -10.25 -10.34 -24.73
C CYS A 75 -8.81 -9.82 -24.69
N PHE A 76 -7.84 -10.72 -24.77
CA PHE A 76 -6.42 -10.39 -24.78
C PHE A 76 -6.07 -9.54 -26.00
N THR A 77 -6.51 -9.93 -27.20
CA THR A 77 -6.31 -9.14 -28.42
C THR A 77 -7.00 -7.78 -28.34
N LEU A 78 -8.21 -7.70 -27.79
CA LEU A 78 -8.93 -6.43 -27.60
C LEU A 78 -8.18 -5.49 -26.65
N PHE A 79 -7.65 -6.01 -25.54
CA PHE A 79 -6.85 -5.23 -24.59
C PHE A 79 -5.63 -4.59 -25.26
N TYR A 80 -4.83 -5.36 -26.00
CA TYR A 80 -3.64 -4.83 -26.68
C TYR A 80 -3.98 -3.87 -27.82
N VAL A 81 -5.03 -4.15 -28.61
CA VAL A 81 -5.49 -3.23 -29.66
C VAL A 81 -6.02 -1.92 -29.06
N SER A 82 -6.77 -1.98 -27.95
CA SER A 82 -7.22 -0.79 -27.23
C SER A 82 -6.05 0.00 -26.66
N MET A 83 -5.03 -0.67 -26.14
CA MET A 83 -3.81 -0.04 -25.62
C MET A 83 -3.00 0.64 -26.72
N PHE A 84 -2.90 0.01 -27.90
CA PHE A 84 -2.29 0.57 -29.09
C PHE A 84 -3.05 1.78 -29.64
N LEU A 85 -4.39 1.69 -29.77
CA LEU A 85 -5.20 2.82 -30.20
C LEU A 85 -5.14 3.98 -29.20
N ASN A 86 -5.02 3.67 -27.91
CA ASN A 86 -4.88 4.66 -26.84
C ASN A 86 -3.56 5.43 -26.97
N ILE A 87 -2.42 4.74 -27.13
CA ILE A 87 -1.11 5.41 -27.29
C ILE A 87 -1.06 6.25 -28.57
N MET A 88 -1.66 5.77 -29.67
CA MET A 88 -1.75 6.51 -30.92
C MET A 88 -2.62 7.76 -30.82
N TYR A 89 -3.80 7.65 -30.21
CA TYR A 89 -4.71 8.79 -30.04
C TYR A 89 -4.13 9.83 -29.09
N TYR A 90 -3.39 9.39 -28.06
CA TYR A 90 -2.73 10.27 -27.12
C TYR A 90 -1.74 11.21 -27.81
N ASP A 91 -0.92 10.70 -28.73
CA ASP A 91 0.02 11.49 -29.53
C ASP A 91 -0.70 12.54 -30.41
N LEU A 92 -1.77 12.12 -31.10
CA LEU A 92 -2.58 13.01 -31.95
C LEU A 92 -3.25 14.14 -31.15
N SER A 93 -3.75 13.82 -29.95
CA SER A 93 -4.42 14.78 -29.07
C SER A 93 -3.46 15.82 -28.47
N ASN A 94 -2.21 15.44 -28.20
CA ASN A 94 -1.18 16.35 -27.71
C ASN A 94 -0.70 17.30 -28.82
N GLN A 95 -0.57 16.82 -30.05
CA GLN A 95 -0.28 17.67 -31.21
C GLN A 95 -1.42 18.66 -31.52
N ALA A 96 -2.68 18.28 -31.29
CA ALA A 96 -3.82 19.18 -31.45
C ALA A 96 -3.93 20.24 -30.32
N LYS A 97 -3.54 19.89 -29.08
CA LYS A 97 -3.59 20.80 -27.92
C LYS A 97 -2.45 21.82 -27.89
N SER A 98 -1.30 21.58 -28.50
CA SER A 98 -0.26 22.62 -28.62
C SER A 98 -0.76 23.85 -29.39
N ASN A 99 -1.85 23.71 -30.15
CA ASN A 99 -2.43 24.78 -30.95
C ASN A 99 -3.60 25.51 -30.27
N ASN A 100 -4.15 25.01 -29.15
CA ASN A 100 -5.26 25.65 -28.42
C ASN A 100 -5.07 25.53 -26.90
N SER A 101 -4.67 26.62 -26.25
CA SER A 101 -4.47 26.73 -24.81
C SER A 101 -5.81 26.90 -24.07
N THR A 102 -6.43 25.80 -23.65
CA THR A 102 -7.53 25.85 -22.67
C THR A 102 -7.18 25.05 -21.44
N ASN A 103 -7.21 25.72 -20.28
CA ASN A 103 -6.99 25.16 -18.95
C ASN A 103 -8.05 24.10 -18.63
N SER A 104 -7.66 22.83 -18.64
CA SER A 104 -8.50 21.72 -18.21
C SER A 104 -8.37 21.50 -16.70
N ALA A 105 -9.52 21.42 -16.01
CA ALA A 105 -9.57 21.08 -14.59
C ALA A 105 -9.03 19.66 -14.35
N SER A 106 -7.96 19.56 -13.56
CA SER A 106 -7.36 18.31 -13.10
C SER A 106 -7.86 17.98 -11.70
N LEU A 107 -8.35 16.75 -11.52
CA LEU A 107 -8.65 16.20 -10.21
C LEU A 107 -7.39 15.47 -9.72
N ALA A 108 -6.65 16.06 -8.78
CA ALA A 108 -5.47 15.44 -8.20
C ALA A 108 -5.89 14.44 -7.12
N VAL A 109 -5.56 13.15 -7.32
CA VAL A 109 -5.69 12.09 -6.31
C VAL A 109 -4.27 11.62 -5.99
N GLY A 110 -3.65 12.21 -4.97
CA GLY A 110 -2.24 11.96 -4.64
C GLY A 110 -1.29 12.50 -5.72
N SER A 111 -0.26 11.73 -6.09
CA SER A 111 0.65 12.08 -7.20
C SER A 111 -0.02 11.96 -8.58
N LEU A 112 -1.17 11.30 -8.68
CA LEU A 112 -1.88 11.04 -9.93
C LEU A 112 -2.82 12.21 -10.23
N GLN A 113 -2.49 13.02 -11.23
CA GLN A 113 -3.38 14.05 -11.76
C GLN A 113 -4.35 13.44 -12.78
N ILE A 114 -5.57 13.14 -12.35
CA ILE A 114 -6.61 12.63 -13.24
C ILE A 114 -7.22 13.81 -13.98
N ASN A 115 -6.87 13.98 -15.25
CA ASN A 115 -7.50 14.97 -16.11
C ASN A 115 -8.80 14.39 -16.68
N SER A 116 -9.91 15.11 -16.56
CA SER A 116 -11.21 14.73 -17.14
C SER A 116 -11.13 14.40 -18.64
N GLN A 117 -10.20 15.03 -19.35
CA GLN A 117 -9.91 14.76 -20.76
C GLN A 117 -9.33 13.36 -20.99
N GLN A 118 -8.55 12.80 -20.07
CA GLN A 118 -7.96 11.45 -20.19
C GLN A 118 -9.05 10.37 -20.13
N ILE A 119 -10.09 10.59 -19.33
CA ILE A 119 -11.26 9.69 -19.25
C ILE A 119 -12.03 9.70 -20.58
N ILE A 120 -12.24 10.89 -21.15
CA ILE A 120 -12.91 11.03 -22.46
C ILE A 120 -12.11 10.34 -23.57
N ILE A 121 -10.78 10.49 -23.58
CA ILE A 121 -9.89 9.78 -24.51
C ILE A 121 -10.04 8.26 -24.37
N GLY A 122 -10.04 7.75 -23.14
CA GLY A 122 -10.25 6.32 -22.87
C GLY A 122 -11.58 5.79 -23.42
N ILE A 123 -12.67 6.56 -23.29
CA ILE A 123 -14.00 6.20 -23.81
C ILE A 123 -14.03 6.22 -25.35
N ILE A 124 -13.47 7.25 -25.99
CA ILE A 124 -13.42 7.36 -27.46
C ILE A 124 -12.61 6.21 -28.06
N VAL A 125 -11.48 5.88 -27.45
CA VAL A 125 -10.62 4.77 -27.91
C VAL A 125 -11.31 3.42 -27.77
N ASP A 126 -12.04 3.19 -26.66
CA ASP A 126 -12.84 1.96 -26.49
C ASP A 126 -13.92 1.83 -27.58
N PHE A 127 -14.54 2.94 -27.98
CA PHE A 127 -15.47 2.96 -29.11
C PHE A 127 -14.80 2.60 -30.44
N PHE A 128 -13.57 3.04 -30.71
CA PHE A 128 -12.84 2.64 -31.93
C PHE A 128 -12.36 1.18 -31.87
N ALA A 129 -11.95 0.69 -30.70
CA ALA A 129 -11.57 -0.71 -30.48
C ALA A 129 -12.75 -1.70 -30.59
N PHE A 130 -13.98 -1.19 -30.56
CA PHE A 130 -15.20 -1.97 -30.74
C PHE A 130 -15.33 -2.64 -32.12
N ILE A 131 -14.86 -1.99 -33.18
CA ILE A 131 -15.02 -2.49 -34.55
C ILE A 131 -14.13 -3.72 -34.80
N PRO A 132 -12.81 -3.70 -34.51
CA PRO A 132 -11.96 -4.88 -34.61
C PRO A 132 -12.44 -6.03 -33.72
N SER A 133 -12.93 -5.73 -32.51
CA SER A 133 -13.40 -6.76 -31.59
C SER A 133 -14.66 -7.47 -32.07
N LEU A 134 -15.59 -6.77 -32.71
CA LEU A 134 -16.74 -7.41 -33.34
C LEU A 134 -16.33 -8.39 -34.45
N LEU A 135 -15.35 -8.03 -35.28
CA LEU A 135 -14.89 -8.87 -36.39
C LEU A 135 -14.24 -10.16 -35.89
N ILE A 136 -13.36 -10.07 -34.89
CA ILE A 136 -12.69 -11.24 -34.29
C ILE A 136 -13.72 -12.16 -33.61
N VAL A 137 -14.67 -11.58 -32.86
CA VAL A 137 -15.73 -12.34 -32.18
C VAL A 137 -16.65 -13.03 -33.20
N GLN A 138 -17.01 -12.36 -34.30
CA GLN A 138 -17.83 -12.96 -35.35
C GLN A 138 -17.10 -14.07 -36.11
N LEU A 139 -15.78 -13.95 -36.28
CA LEU A 139 -14.94 -15.00 -36.87
C LEU A 139 -15.03 -16.28 -36.06
N PHE A 140 -14.76 -16.22 -34.75
CA PHE A 140 -14.79 -17.40 -33.88
C PHE A 140 -16.21 -17.94 -33.65
N ARG A 141 -17.23 -17.09 -33.49
CA ARG A 141 -18.63 -17.52 -33.30
C ARG A 141 -19.21 -18.27 -34.49
N ARG A 142 -18.72 -18.02 -35.71
CA ARG A 142 -19.21 -18.65 -36.94
C ARG A 142 -18.40 -19.87 -37.37
N LEU A 143 -17.40 -20.31 -36.60
CA LEU A 143 -16.62 -21.52 -36.87
C LEU A 143 -17.44 -22.80 -36.68
N ARG A 144 -17.30 -23.76 -37.58
CA ARG A 144 -17.80 -25.13 -37.39
C ARG A 144 -16.79 -25.98 -36.60
N SER A 145 -17.30 -26.86 -35.74
CA SER A 145 -16.46 -27.90 -35.12
C SER A 145 -16.01 -28.91 -36.18
N ARG A 146 -14.85 -29.52 -35.95
CA ARG A 146 -14.36 -30.62 -36.78
C ARG A 146 -15.26 -31.83 -36.52
N GLN A 147 -16.04 -32.26 -37.51
CA GLN A 147 -16.77 -33.53 -37.44
C GLN A 147 -15.73 -34.67 -37.32
N LYS A 148 -15.68 -35.34 -36.15
CA LYS A 148 -15.01 -36.64 -36.04
C LYS A 148 -15.84 -37.65 -36.86
N GLN A 149 -15.16 -38.55 -37.58
CA GLN A 149 -15.83 -39.60 -38.36
C GLN A 149 -16.73 -40.42 -37.43
N LEU A 150 -18.03 -40.45 -37.75
CA LEU A 150 -19.03 -41.27 -37.08
C LEU A 150 -18.54 -42.73 -37.01
N SER A 151 -18.64 -43.36 -35.84
CA SER A 151 -18.44 -44.80 -35.70
C SER A 151 -19.28 -45.57 -36.75
N PRO A 152 -18.77 -46.65 -37.36
CA PRO A 152 -19.45 -47.38 -38.44
C PRO A 152 -20.88 -47.83 -38.08
N LEU A 153 -21.15 -48.03 -36.79
CA LEU A 153 -22.49 -48.36 -36.27
C LEU A 153 -23.50 -47.21 -36.39
N HIS A 154 -23.05 -45.96 -36.27
CA HIS A 154 -23.88 -44.77 -36.44
C HIS A 154 -24.17 -44.47 -37.92
N GLN A 155 -23.24 -44.77 -38.83
CA GLN A 155 -23.48 -44.70 -40.28
C GLN A 155 -24.53 -45.72 -40.75
N ALA A 156 -24.53 -46.92 -40.15
CA ALA A 156 -25.55 -47.94 -40.42
C ALA A 156 -26.95 -47.52 -39.92
N LEU A 157 -27.05 -46.94 -38.72
CA LEU A 157 -28.31 -46.43 -38.16
C LEU A 157 -28.88 -45.24 -38.93
N TYR A 158 -28.03 -44.39 -39.51
CA TYR A 158 -28.47 -43.23 -40.29
C TYR A 158 -29.10 -43.63 -41.64
N LYS A 159 -28.62 -44.72 -42.25
CA LYS A 159 -29.20 -45.27 -43.49
C LYS A 159 -30.60 -45.87 -43.31
N ILE A 160 -30.94 -46.33 -42.09
CA ILE A 160 -32.21 -47.01 -41.79
C ILE A 160 -33.38 -46.02 -41.57
N LYS A 161 -33.11 -44.72 -41.42
CA LYS A 161 -34.12 -43.72 -41.02
C LYS A 161 -34.45 -42.63 -42.07
N PRO A 162 -34.72 -42.96 -43.35
CA PRO A 162 -35.00 -41.93 -44.37
C PRO A 162 -36.39 -41.29 -44.26
N HIS A 163 -37.39 -41.92 -43.62
CA HIS A 163 -38.78 -41.46 -43.71
C HIS A 163 -39.20 -40.34 -42.76
N LEU A 164 -38.43 -40.03 -41.70
CA LEU A 164 -38.79 -38.98 -40.71
C LEU A 164 -38.14 -37.61 -40.97
N GLN A 165 -37.20 -37.50 -41.92
CA GLN A 165 -36.47 -36.26 -42.20
C GLN A 165 -37.05 -35.43 -43.36
N SER A 166 -37.94 -35.99 -44.18
CA SER A 166 -38.48 -35.31 -45.37
C SER A 166 -39.35 -34.08 -45.03
N GLN A 167 -40.02 -34.05 -43.87
CA GLN A 167 -40.93 -32.92 -43.53
C GLN A 167 -40.28 -31.75 -42.77
N LYS A 168 -39.05 -31.88 -42.25
CA LYS A 168 -38.41 -30.81 -41.45
C LYS A 168 -37.48 -29.86 -42.21
N LYS A 169 -37.21 -30.11 -43.50
CA LYS A 169 -36.17 -29.38 -44.25
C LYS A 169 -36.59 -28.02 -44.81
N ASN A 170 -37.88 -27.68 -44.83
CA ASN A 170 -38.36 -26.52 -45.61
C ASN A 170 -38.35 -25.15 -44.92
N ASN A 171 -37.77 -24.96 -43.72
CA ASN A 171 -37.75 -23.63 -43.09
C ASN A 171 -36.42 -23.21 -42.41
N ARG A 172 -35.27 -23.83 -42.76
CA ARG A 172 -33.98 -23.36 -42.24
C ARG A 172 -33.37 -22.30 -43.16
N LYS A 173 -33.45 -21.02 -42.76
CA LYS A 173 -32.58 -19.97 -43.34
C LYS A 173 -31.12 -20.35 -43.07
N SER A 174 -30.30 -20.44 -44.12
CA SER A 174 -28.88 -20.75 -44.03
C SER A 174 -28.12 -19.57 -43.41
N SER A 175 -27.64 -19.73 -42.18
CA SER A 175 -26.68 -18.80 -41.59
C SER A 175 -25.30 -19.03 -42.23
N LEU A 176 -24.58 -17.93 -42.52
CA LEU A 176 -23.23 -17.97 -43.07
C LEU A 176 -22.25 -18.55 -42.01
N THR A 177 -21.74 -19.77 -42.23
CA THR A 177 -20.81 -20.47 -41.31
C THR A 177 -19.46 -20.74 -41.96
N PHE A 178 -18.36 -20.59 -41.22
CA PHE A 178 -16.99 -20.82 -41.69
C PHE A 178 -16.52 -22.27 -41.51
N PRO A 179 -15.63 -22.77 -42.39
CA PRO A 179 -14.96 -24.07 -42.21
C PRO A 179 -14.12 -24.18 -40.93
N TRP A 180 -13.83 -25.41 -40.47
CA TRP A 180 -13.08 -25.61 -39.22
C TRP A 180 -11.64 -25.06 -39.27
N TRP A 181 -10.99 -25.09 -40.43
CA TRP A 181 -9.57 -24.70 -40.59
C TRP A 181 -9.36 -23.19 -40.39
N CYS A 182 -10.42 -22.39 -40.49
CA CYS A 182 -10.38 -20.97 -40.18
C CYS A 182 -10.04 -20.68 -38.70
N ILE A 183 -10.00 -21.71 -37.82
CA ILE A 183 -9.49 -21.59 -36.46
C ILE A 183 -8.01 -21.17 -36.41
N PHE A 184 -7.17 -21.73 -37.31
CA PHE A 184 -5.75 -21.40 -37.39
C PHE A 184 -5.54 -19.97 -37.88
N ILE A 185 -6.38 -19.54 -38.83
CA ILE A 185 -6.40 -18.14 -39.30
C ILE A 185 -6.82 -17.21 -38.18
N GLY A 186 -7.86 -17.55 -37.40
CA GLY A 186 -8.32 -16.73 -36.29
C GLY A 186 -7.23 -16.50 -35.24
N TYR A 187 -6.54 -17.56 -34.81
CA TYR A 187 -5.42 -17.43 -33.89
C TYR A 187 -4.21 -16.71 -34.51
N GLY A 188 -3.91 -16.95 -35.78
CA GLY A 188 -2.84 -16.25 -36.50
C GLY A 188 -3.08 -14.75 -36.58
N VAL A 189 -4.29 -14.31 -36.92
CA VAL A 189 -4.69 -12.90 -36.95
C VAL A 189 -4.58 -12.27 -35.55
N CYS A 190 -5.04 -12.98 -34.51
CA CYS A 190 -4.92 -12.50 -33.13
C CYS A 190 -3.45 -12.33 -32.71
N ALA A 191 -2.58 -13.28 -33.06
CA ALA A 191 -1.15 -13.23 -32.75
C ALA A 191 -0.45 -12.06 -33.47
N ILE A 192 -0.77 -11.84 -34.75
CA ILE A 192 -0.24 -10.73 -35.53
C ILE A 192 -0.69 -9.39 -34.94
N LEU A 193 -1.99 -9.23 -34.63
CA LEU A 193 -2.52 -7.99 -34.05
C LEU A 193 -1.89 -7.68 -32.70
N VAL A 194 -1.71 -8.68 -31.84
CA VAL A 194 -1.04 -8.51 -30.54
C VAL A 194 0.45 -8.16 -30.75
N GLY A 195 1.16 -8.87 -31.62
CA GLY A 195 2.56 -8.61 -31.91
C GLY A 195 2.80 -7.20 -32.46
N LEU A 196 2.00 -6.75 -33.43
CA LEU A 196 2.05 -5.39 -33.97
C LEU A 196 1.73 -4.36 -32.87
N SER A 197 0.69 -4.59 -32.07
CA SER A 197 0.33 -3.69 -30.97
C SER A 197 1.49 -3.55 -29.97
N ILE A 198 2.12 -4.65 -29.56
CA ILE A 198 3.26 -4.64 -28.63
C ILE A 198 4.45 -3.87 -29.22
N LEU A 199 4.79 -4.11 -30.49
CA LEU A 199 5.89 -3.41 -31.15
C LEU A 199 5.68 -1.90 -31.18
N PHE A 200 4.48 -1.43 -31.55
CA PHE A 200 4.15 -0.01 -31.56
C PHE A 200 4.07 0.60 -30.17
N ILE A 201 3.52 -0.13 -29.19
CA ILE A 201 3.48 0.31 -27.79
C ILE A 201 4.89 0.50 -27.24
N ILE A 202 5.82 -0.42 -27.52
CA ILE A 202 7.22 -0.30 -27.07
C ILE A 202 7.90 0.86 -27.80
N ALA A 203 7.76 0.94 -29.13
CA ALA A 203 8.40 1.99 -29.93
C ALA A 203 7.97 3.40 -29.50
N ARG A 204 6.67 3.63 -29.31
CA ARG A 204 6.13 4.92 -28.84
C ARG A 204 6.29 5.12 -27.33
N GLY A 205 6.27 4.04 -26.54
CA GLY A 205 6.48 4.09 -25.10
C GLY A 205 7.89 4.53 -24.70
N ILE A 206 8.91 4.19 -25.51
CA ILE A 206 10.30 4.66 -25.31
C ILE A 206 10.43 6.17 -25.61
N GLU A 207 9.64 6.70 -26.53
CA GLU A 207 9.62 8.13 -26.87
C GLU A 207 8.93 8.97 -25.78
N PHE A 208 8.07 8.36 -24.97
CA PHE A 208 7.34 9.05 -23.90
C PHE A 208 8.20 9.18 -22.63
N GLY A 209 8.41 10.42 -22.18
CA GLY A 209 8.97 10.69 -20.86
C GLY A 209 8.03 10.28 -19.71
N ASN A 210 8.55 10.22 -18.48
CA ASN A 210 7.85 9.72 -17.28
C ASN A 210 6.44 10.31 -17.09
N GLU A 211 6.28 11.63 -17.22
CA GLU A 211 4.99 12.30 -17.00
C GLU A 211 3.93 11.91 -18.04
N LYS A 212 4.32 11.78 -19.31
CA LYS A 212 3.40 11.37 -20.39
C LYS A 212 3.00 9.91 -20.24
N THR A 213 3.93 9.05 -19.84
CA THR A 213 3.70 7.63 -19.61
C THR A 213 2.75 7.40 -18.43
N GLU A 214 2.88 8.15 -17.35
CA GLU A 214 1.96 8.11 -16.21
C GLU A 214 0.52 8.48 -16.62
N GLN A 215 0.37 9.59 -17.33
CA GLN A 215 -0.93 10.07 -17.82
C GLN A 215 -1.57 9.11 -18.84
N TRP A 216 -0.76 8.55 -19.73
CA TRP A 216 -1.21 7.53 -20.69
C TRP A 216 -1.70 6.27 -19.98
N LEU A 217 -0.97 5.77 -18.97
CA LEU A 217 -1.33 4.59 -18.20
C LEU A 217 -2.66 4.78 -17.45
N ILE A 218 -2.89 5.96 -16.86
CA ILE A 218 -4.17 6.32 -16.25
C ILE A 218 -5.31 6.26 -17.29
N SER A 219 -5.09 6.77 -18.50
CA SER A 219 -6.11 6.74 -19.57
C SER A 219 -6.45 5.32 -20.04
N ILE A 220 -5.48 4.39 -20.01
CA ILE A 220 -5.71 2.97 -20.32
C ILE A 220 -6.55 2.31 -19.23
N VAL A 221 -6.16 2.48 -17.97
CA VAL A 221 -6.84 1.83 -16.84
C VAL A 221 -8.29 2.32 -16.75
N THR A 222 -8.51 3.64 -16.88
CA THR A 222 -9.85 4.23 -16.88
C THR A 222 -10.67 3.79 -18.08
N GLY A 223 -10.10 3.75 -19.29
CA GLY A 223 -10.77 3.25 -20.50
C GLY A 223 -11.17 1.78 -20.40
N PHE A 224 -10.28 0.93 -19.87
CA PHE A 224 -10.53 -0.50 -19.68
C PHE A 224 -11.69 -0.76 -18.72
N PHE A 225 -11.70 -0.10 -17.55
CA PHE A 225 -12.79 -0.24 -16.60
C PHE A 225 -14.10 0.38 -17.10
N SER A 226 -14.02 1.47 -17.88
CA SER A 226 -15.17 2.04 -18.55
C SER A 226 -15.80 1.05 -19.55
N SER A 227 -14.96 0.30 -20.28
CA SER A 227 -15.41 -0.73 -21.22
C SER A 227 -16.17 -1.86 -20.53
N ILE A 228 -15.62 -2.35 -19.41
CA ILE A 228 -16.19 -3.48 -18.64
C ILE A 228 -17.49 -3.10 -17.96
N PHE A 229 -17.53 -1.97 -17.24
CA PHE A 229 -18.67 -1.64 -16.38
C PHE A 229 -19.76 -0.84 -17.08
N PHE A 230 -19.46 -0.10 -18.15
CA PHE A 230 -20.41 0.80 -18.80
C PHE A 230 -20.67 0.42 -20.25
N SER A 231 -19.64 0.44 -21.11
CA SER A 231 -19.80 0.26 -22.57
C SER A 231 -20.47 -1.07 -22.95
N GLN A 232 -19.98 -2.19 -22.42
CA GLN A 232 -20.51 -3.52 -22.73
C GLN A 232 -21.91 -3.77 -22.15
N PRO A 233 -22.19 -3.47 -20.86
CA PRO A 233 -23.54 -3.61 -20.31
C PRO A 233 -24.60 -2.74 -21.00
N ILE A 234 -24.28 -1.48 -21.35
CA ILE A 234 -25.20 -0.57 -22.04
C ILE A 234 -25.61 -1.14 -23.40
N LYS A 235 -24.65 -1.68 -24.17
CA LYS A 235 -24.92 -2.35 -25.45
C LYS A 235 -25.84 -3.56 -25.29
N ILE A 236 -25.61 -4.38 -24.26
CA ILE A 236 -26.36 -5.61 -24.03
C ILE A 236 -27.80 -5.28 -23.61
N LEU A 237 -27.96 -4.31 -22.71
CA LEU A 237 -29.26 -3.83 -22.27
C LEU A 237 -30.02 -3.16 -23.41
N SER A 238 -29.38 -2.31 -24.23
CA SER A 238 -30.04 -1.66 -25.37
C SER A 238 -30.54 -2.66 -26.40
N LEU A 239 -29.73 -3.68 -26.74
CA LEU A 239 -30.16 -4.76 -27.63
C LEU A 239 -31.29 -5.59 -26.98
N ALA A 240 -31.17 -5.96 -25.71
CA ALA A 240 -32.20 -6.74 -25.02
C ALA A 240 -33.55 -5.99 -24.93
N ILE A 241 -33.52 -4.68 -24.67
CA ILE A 241 -34.70 -3.80 -24.65
C ILE A 241 -35.29 -3.68 -26.05
N LEU A 242 -34.48 -3.41 -27.08
CA LEU A 242 -34.97 -3.33 -28.47
C LEU A 242 -35.67 -4.63 -28.89
N PHE A 243 -35.09 -5.79 -28.55
CA PHE A 243 -35.73 -7.09 -28.85
C PHE A 243 -36.99 -7.32 -28.02
N ALA A 244 -36.99 -6.99 -26.73
CA ALA A 244 -38.16 -7.16 -25.87
C ALA A 244 -39.32 -6.20 -26.26
N CYS A 245 -39.02 -5.01 -26.78
CA CYS A 245 -40.01 -4.05 -27.26
C CYS A 245 -40.56 -4.38 -28.65
N PHE A 246 -39.69 -4.70 -29.63
CA PHE A 246 -40.08 -4.84 -31.04
C PHE A 246 -40.32 -6.29 -31.49
N TYR A 247 -39.69 -7.28 -30.86
CA TYR A 247 -39.82 -8.70 -31.20
C TYR A 247 -40.46 -9.47 -30.05
N ARG A 248 -41.77 -9.29 -29.85
CA ARG A 248 -42.55 -10.00 -28.80
C ARG A 248 -42.77 -11.49 -29.07
N LYS A 249 -42.39 -12.01 -30.24
CA LYS A 249 -42.55 -13.43 -30.57
C LYS A 249 -41.36 -14.24 -30.03
N SER A 250 -41.57 -14.93 -28.92
CA SER A 250 -40.61 -15.90 -28.40
C SER A 250 -40.53 -17.08 -29.36
N ASN A 251 -39.39 -17.28 -30.02
CA ASN A 251 -39.16 -18.42 -30.91
C ASN A 251 -38.68 -19.63 -30.09
N ASP A 252 -39.34 -19.90 -28.96
CA ASP A 252 -38.98 -20.95 -27.98
C ASP A 252 -38.85 -22.33 -28.64
N ASP A 253 -39.65 -22.56 -29.68
CA ASP A 253 -39.66 -23.79 -30.44
C ASP A 253 -38.40 -23.95 -31.30
N TYR A 254 -37.82 -22.86 -31.76
CA TYR A 254 -36.60 -22.88 -32.56
C TYR A 254 -35.37 -23.08 -31.66
N GLU A 255 -35.29 -22.35 -30.54
CA GLU A 255 -34.21 -22.50 -29.54
C GLU A 255 -34.23 -23.89 -28.88
N ALA A 256 -35.40 -24.42 -28.49
CA ALA A 256 -35.51 -25.76 -27.90
C ALA A 256 -35.14 -26.86 -28.91
N ASN A 257 -35.54 -26.72 -30.18
CA ASN A 257 -35.17 -27.67 -31.23
C ASN A 257 -33.68 -27.59 -31.59
N GLU A 258 -33.05 -26.40 -31.53
CA GLU A 258 -31.62 -26.22 -31.73
C GLU A 258 -30.80 -26.80 -30.56
N PHE A 259 -31.30 -26.69 -29.33
CA PHE A 259 -30.71 -27.33 -28.15
C PHE A 259 -30.74 -28.86 -28.24
N LEU A 260 -31.85 -29.43 -28.74
CA LEU A 260 -32.02 -30.87 -28.96
C LEU A 260 -31.17 -31.41 -30.12
N ASP A 261 -31.00 -30.62 -31.20
CA ASP A 261 -30.15 -30.99 -32.35
C ASP A 261 -28.65 -30.87 -32.02
N ASN A 262 -28.24 -29.85 -31.25
CA ASN A 262 -26.83 -29.68 -30.85
C ASN A 262 -26.38 -30.73 -29.82
N ASN A 263 -27.27 -31.15 -28.91
CA ASN A 263 -26.99 -32.24 -27.96
C ASN A 263 -26.98 -33.65 -28.61
N GLN A 264 -27.35 -33.77 -29.90
CA GLN A 264 -27.18 -35.01 -30.68
C GLN A 264 -25.81 -35.12 -31.35
N VAL A 265 -24.99 -34.06 -31.31
CA VAL A 265 -23.59 -34.12 -31.75
C VAL A 265 -22.77 -34.60 -30.56
N ASP A 266 -22.03 -35.70 -30.74
CA ASP A 266 -21.16 -36.28 -29.71
C ASP A 266 -20.31 -35.18 -29.05
N LEU A 267 -20.52 -35.02 -27.74
CA LEU A 267 -19.71 -34.17 -26.86
C LEU A 267 -18.25 -34.66 -26.95
N ASP A 268 -17.28 -33.75 -26.92
CA ASP A 268 -15.88 -34.15 -26.79
C ASP A 268 -15.68 -34.94 -25.49
N ASN A 269 -14.72 -35.89 -25.48
CA ASN A 269 -14.49 -36.86 -24.39
C ASN A 269 -14.46 -36.22 -22.98
N ASP A 270 -14.06 -34.96 -22.90
CA ASP A 270 -13.92 -34.14 -21.71
C ASP A 270 -15.26 -33.84 -21.01
N GLU A 271 -16.40 -33.92 -21.73
CA GLU A 271 -17.76 -33.73 -21.20
C GLU A 271 -18.57 -35.04 -21.15
N GLU A 272 -17.98 -36.15 -21.59
CA GLU A 272 -18.64 -37.46 -21.69
C GLU A 272 -18.98 -38.07 -20.31
N TYR A 273 -18.25 -37.69 -19.25
CA TYR A 273 -18.50 -38.20 -17.89
C TYR A 273 -19.85 -37.77 -17.29
N LEU A 274 -20.48 -36.70 -17.79
CA LEU A 274 -21.80 -36.27 -17.29
C LEU A 274 -22.94 -37.18 -17.76
N HIS A 275 -22.73 -38.04 -18.76
CA HIS A 275 -23.78 -38.90 -19.32
C HIS A 275 -23.29 -40.31 -19.65
N SER A 276 -22.98 -41.11 -18.62
CA SER A 276 -22.72 -42.54 -18.76
C SER A 276 -24.01 -43.36 -18.90
N ILE A 277 -24.77 -43.18 -19.99
CA ILE A 277 -25.82 -44.15 -20.36
C ILE A 277 -25.29 -45.05 -21.47
N LYS A 278 -24.89 -46.28 -21.08
CA LYS A 278 -24.63 -47.40 -21.99
C LYS A 278 -25.79 -47.54 -22.99
N LYS A 279 -25.54 -47.21 -24.26
CA LYS A 279 -26.51 -47.41 -25.35
C LYS A 279 -26.49 -48.87 -25.80
N ARG A 280 -27.57 -49.61 -25.51
CA ARG A 280 -28.01 -50.79 -26.29
C ARG A 280 -29.24 -50.39 -27.13
N SER A 281 -29.19 -50.64 -28.43
CA SER A 281 -30.34 -50.65 -29.37
C SER A 281 -31.30 -51.78 -28.97
N LEU A 282 -32.61 -51.77 -29.24
CA LEU A 282 -33.40 -51.40 -30.41
C LEU A 282 -34.86 -51.10 -29.96
N PHE A 283 -35.65 -50.44 -30.82
CA PHE A 283 -37.08 -50.12 -30.69
C PHE A 283 -37.87 -50.90 -29.61
N THR A 284 -38.26 -50.21 -28.55
CA THR A 284 -39.39 -50.57 -27.71
C THR A 284 -40.03 -49.25 -27.27
N TYR A 285 -41.37 -49.22 -27.17
CA TYR A 285 -42.12 -48.18 -26.47
C TYR A 285 -41.31 -47.71 -25.27
N ARG A 286 -40.84 -46.45 -25.25
CA ARG A 286 -40.11 -45.93 -24.09
C ARG A 286 -41.16 -45.84 -22.98
N PRO A 287 -41.12 -46.71 -21.94
CA PRO A 287 -41.79 -46.33 -20.72
C PRO A 287 -41.15 -45.00 -20.29
N PRO A 288 -41.86 -44.13 -19.54
CA PRO A 288 -41.17 -43.01 -18.91
C PRO A 288 -40.00 -43.62 -18.15
N VAL A 289 -38.78 -43.32 -18.60
CA VAL A 289 -37.59 -43.65 -17.82
C VAL A 289 -37.81 -42.86 -16.54
N ARG A 290 -38.25 -43.54 -15.47
CA ARG A 290 -37.99 -43.04 -14.13
C ARG A 290 -36.48 -42.92 -14.12
N ALA A 291 -35.96 -41.70 -14.26
CA ALA A 291 -34.57 -41.44 -13.98
C ALA A 291 -34.32 -42.14 -12.64
N ASN A 292 -33.37 -43.08 -12.61
CA ASN A 292 -33.01 -43.70 -11.34
C ASN A 292 -32.74 -42.53 -10.39
N ARG A 293 -33.55 -42.44 -9.34
CA ARG A 293 -33.40 -41.40 -8.33
C ARG A 293 -31.94 -41.47 -7.90
N LEU A 294 -31.24 -40.33 -7.93
CA LEU A 294 -29.83 -40.29 -7.49
C LEU A 294 -29.72 -41.05 -6.17
N ASN A 295 -28.74 -41.96 -6.08
CA ASN A 295 -28.54 -42.72 -4.87
C ASN A 295 -28.31 -41.75 -3.70
N GLU A 296 -28.79 -42.10 -2.51
CA GLU A 296 -28.64 -41.22 -1.34
C GLU A 296 -27.17 -40.87 -1.08
N SER A 297 -26.25 -41.81 -1.34
CA SER A 297 -24.80 -41.61 -1.31
C SER A 297 -24.28 -40.60 -2.35
N GLU A 298 -24.82 -40.57 -3.57
CA GLU A 298 -24.46 -39.61 -4.61
C GLU A 298 -24.95 -38.20 -4.25
N VAL A 299 -26.14 -38.10 -3.64
CA VAL A 299 -26.68 -36.83 -3.14
C VAL A 299 -25.85 -36.31 -1.97
N ILE A 300 -25.44 -37.18 -1.04
CA ILE A 300 -24.55 -36.81 0.07
C ILE A 300 -23.20 -36.35 -0.46
N TYR A 301 -22.59 -37.10 -1.39
CA TYR A 301 -21.33 -36.71 -2.04
C TYR A 301 -21.43 -35.35 -2.75
N ALA A 302 -22.53 -35.10 -3.47
CA ALA A 302 -22.77 -33.81 -4.13
C ALA A 302 -22.97 -32.66 -3.14
N ARG A 303 -23.59 -32.92 -1.97
CA ARG A 303 -23.73 -31.94 -0.88
C ARG A 303 -22.37 -31.61 -0.25
N ASP A 304 -21.55 -32.60 0.04
CA ASP A 304 -20.19 -32.39 0.59
C ASP A 304 -19.31 -31.60 -0.37
N ARG A 305 -19.38 -31.93 -1.66
CA ARG A 305 -18.69 -31.17 -2.71
C ARG A 305 -19.17 -29.71 -2.78
N ARG A 306 -20.48 -29.46 -2.65
CA ARG A 306 -21.03 -28.09 -2.56
C ARG A 306 -20.52 -27.35 -1.33
N LEU A 307 -20.45 -27.99 -0.16
CA LEU A 307 -19.92 -27.38 1.06
C LEU A 307 -18.45 -26.96 0.87
N GLN A 308 -17.63 -27.81 0.24
CA GLN A 308 -16.26 -27.46 -0.13
C GLN A 308 -16.23 -26.25 -1.08
N GLU A 309 -17.12 -26.19 -2.07
CA GLU A 309 -17.21 -25.05 -2.99
C GLU A 309 -17.62 -23.74 -2.31
N ILE A 310 -18.60 -23.78 -1.42
CA ILE A 310 -19.01 -22.61 -0.62
C ILE A 310 -17.86 -22.12 0.24
N TYR A 311 -17.14 -23.05 0.88
CA TYR A 311 -15.96 -22.74 1.68
C TYR A 311 -14.86 -22.08 0.83
N MET A 312 -14.56 -22.63 -0.36
CA MET A 312 -13.60 -22.04 -1.30
C MET A 312 -14.00 -20.63 -1.75
N TRP A 313 -15.25 -20.41 -2.13
CA TRP A 313 -15.74 -19.08 -2.51
C TRP A 313 -15.71 -18.08 -1.36
N SER A 314 -15.95 -18.53 -0.13
CA SER A 314 -15.80 -17.69 1.06
C SER A 314 -14.35 -17.23 1.24
N ILE A 315 -13.36 -18.12 1.04
CA ILE A 315 -11.94 -17.77 1.11
C ILE A 315 -11.54 -16.82 -0.04
N ILE A 316 -11.96 -17.09 -1.28
CA ILE A 316 -11.69 -16.22 -2.43
C ILE A 316 -12.24 -14.82 -2.18
N ARG A 317 -13.47 -14.71 -1.66
CA ARG A 317 -14.08 -13.45 -1.29
C ARG A 317 -13.26 -12.74 -0.21
N GLU A 318 -12.81 -13.45 0.84
CA GLU A 318 -11.95 -12.87 1.88
C GLU A 318 -10.65 -12.31 1.29
N ILE A 319 -10.02 -13.01 0.35
CA ILE A 319 -8.79 -12.56 -0.33
C ILE A 319 -9.02 -11.30 -1.16
N ILE A 320 -10.12 -11.22 -1.90
CA ILE A 320 -10.45 -10.04 -2.69
C ILE A 320 -10.60 -8.81 -1.80
N HIS A 321 -11.34 -8.93 -0.69
CA HIS A 321 -11.50 -7.83 0.28
C HIS A 321 -10.16 -7.44 0.90
N TYR A 322 -9.32 -8.42 1.19
CA TYR A 322 -8.01 -8.20 1.77
C TYR A 322 -7.02 -7.53 0.81
N LEU A 323 -6.96 -7.97 -0.44
CA LEU A 323 -6.15 -7.34 -1.49
C LEU A 323 -6.56 -5.90 -1.70
N TRP A 324 -7.87 -5.63 -1.73
CA TRP A 324 -8.40 -4.28 -1.83
C TRP A 324 -7.98 -3.40 -0.65
N PHE A 325 -8.16 -3.89 0.59
CA PHE A 325 -7.71 -3.17 1.80
C PHE A 325 -6.20 -2.90 1.81
N PHE A 326 -5.38 -3.91 1.46
CA PHE A 326 -3.92 -3.78 1.46
C PHE A 326 -3.43 -2.81 0.38
N SER A 327 -4.05 -2.82 -0.81
CA SER A 327 -3.77 -1.84 -1.86
C SER A 327 -4.10 -0.42 -1.40
N LEU A 328 -5.24 -0.21 -0.74
CA LEU A 328 -5.59 1.10 -0.17
C LEU A 328 -4.57 1.56 0.88
N LEU A 329 -4.20 0.69 1.81
CA LEU A 329 -3.20 0.97 2.84
C LEU A 329 -1.83 1.31 2.23
N SER A 330 -1.43 0.56 1.20
CA SER A 330 -0.17 0.79 0.49
C SER A 330 -0.17 2.14 -0.24
N ILE A 331 -1.26 2.49 -0.92
CA ILE A 331 -1.42 3.79 -1.58
C ILE A 331 -1.32 4.91 -0.55
N LEU A 332 -2.04 4.80 0.58
CA LEU A 332 -2.01 5.83 1.63
C LEU A 332 -0.60 6.06 2.18
N THR A 333 0.12 4.99 2.51
CA THR A 333 1.50 5.11 3.02
C THR A 333 2.49 5.63 1.97
N TYR A 334 2.30 5.28 0.69
CA TYR A 334 3.13 5.80 -0.38
C TYR A 334 2.88 7.28 -0.63
N THR A 335 1.61 7.73 -0.64
CA THR A 335 1.27 9.14 -0.83
C THR A 335 1.75 10.05 0.29
N HIS A 336 2.00 9.50 1.48
CA HIS A 336 2.51 10.25 2.64
C HIS A 336 4.02 10.55 2.54
N ARG A 337 4.79 9.78 1.76
CA ARG A 337 6.25 9.97 1.64
C ARG A 337 6.60 10.87 0.46
N ASP A 338 6.89 12.13 0.72
CA ASP A 338 7.46 13.02 -0.32
C ASP A 338 8.91 12.66 -0.61
N LEU A 339 9.23 12.33 -1.86
CA LEU A 339 10.59 12.01 -2.30
C LEU A 339 11.57 13.18 -2.09
N LYS A 340 11.08 14.43 -2.11
CA LYS A 340 11.90 15.65 -1.98
C LYS A 340 12.29 15.96 -0.54
N SER A 341 11.57 15.39 0.42
CA SER A 341 11.80 15.60 1.86
C SER A 341 13.20 15.19 2.30
N PHE A 342 13.71 14.07 1.76
CA PHE A 342 15.06 13.59 2.04
C PHE A 342 16.13 14.60 1.59
N ASN A 343 16.03 15.10 0.35
CA ASN A 343 17.00 16.05 -0.21
C ASN A 343 16.98 17.39 0.55
N GLN A 344 15.79 17.84 0.99
CA GLN A 344 15.63 19.03 1.80
C GLN A 344 16.32 18.87 3.17
N VAL A 345 16.10 17.74 3.84
CA VAL A 345 16.73 17.43 5.13
C VAL A 345 18.24 17.31 4.99
N ASP A 346 18.73 16.58 3.99
CA ASP A 346 20.15 16.41 3.72
C ASP A 346 20.85 17.76 3.43
N HIS A 347 20.20 18.64 2.66
CA HIS A 347 20.70 19.99 2.43
C HIS A 347 20.81 20.79 3.73
N LEU A 348 19.74 20.82 4.54
CA LEU A 348 19.71 21.58 5.79
C LEU A 348 20.69 21.03 6.83
N GLN A 349 20.85 19.70 6.92
CA GLN A 349 21.86 19.06 7.76
C GLN A 349 23.26 19.50 7.36
N LYS A 350 23.62 19.40 6.07
CA LYS A 350 24.92 19.86 5.59
C LYS A 350 25.13 21.35 5.83
N TYR A 351 24.09 22.16 5.62
CA TYR A 351 24.17 23.61 5.75
C TYR A 351 24.39 24.09 7.20
N PHE A 352 23.69 23.52 8.18
CA PHE A 352 23.81 23.93 9.59
C PHE A 352 24.85 23.16 10.40
N LEU A 353 25.13 21.89 10.05
CA LEU A 353 26.00 21.02 10.84
C LEU A 353 27.45 20.97 10.32
N ASN A 354 27.65 21.06 9.00
CA ASN A 354 28.96 20.88 8.36
C ASN A 354 29.32 22.12 7.52
N THR A 355 29.83 23.15 8.19
CA THR A 355 30.16 24.40 7.53
C THR A 355 31.61 24.34 7.06
N ARG A 356 31.83 23.95 5.80
CA ARG A 356 33.17 23.78 5.17
C ARG A 356 34.12 24.99 5.27
N GLN A 357 33.67 26.15 5.74
CA GLN A 357 34.44 27.39 5.79
C GLN A 357 34.92 27.80 7.19
N ILE A 358 34.42 27.19 8.28
CA ILE A 358 34.78 27.57 9.66
C ILE A 358 34.97 26.30 10.48
N ASN A 359 36.08 26.18 11.24
CA ASN A 359 36.42 25.04 12.12
C ASN A 359 35.48 24.90 13.34
N SER A 360 34.19 25.19 13.21
CA SER A 360 33.20 25.13 14.29
C SER A 360 31.94 24.43 13.78
N ASP A 361 32.06 23.10 13.62
CA ASP A 361 30.93 22.22 13.33
C ASP A 361 30.09 22.00 14.60
N TYR A 362 28.76 22.00 14.45
CA TYR A 362 27.86 21.83 15.59
C TYR A 362 28.06 20.49 16.29
N THR A 363 28.36 19.44 15.52
CA THR A 363 28.56 18.07 16.03
C THR A 363 29.83 17.90 16.86
N THR A 364 30.79 18.82 16.74
CA THR A 364 32.06 18.78 17.47
C THR A 364 32.08 19.68 18.71
N VAL A 365 30.97 20.37 19.00
CA VAL A 365 30.85 21.24 20.17
C VAL A 365 30.95 20.39 21.45
N SER A 366 31.93 20.70 22.30
CA SER A 366 32.20 19.95 23.53
C SER A 366 32.19 20.82 24.79
N THR A 367 32.46 22.12 24.64
CA THR A 367 32.49 23.09 25.74
C THR A 367 31.49 24.23 25.55
N ILE A 368 31.18 24.96 26.62
CA ILE A 368 30.33 26.17 26.58
C ILE A 368 30.95 27.22 25.63
N TYR A 369 32.28 27.34 25.62
CA TYR A 369 32.99 28.24 24.72
C TYR A 369 32.80 27.85 23.25
N ASP A 370 32.94 26.56 22.92
CA ASP A 370 32.71 26.06 21.56
C ASP A 370 31.27 26.31 21.12
N TYR A 371 30.31 26.16 22.03
CA TYR A 371 28.90 26.42 21.76
C TYR A 371 28.66 27.91 21.42
N TRP A 372 29.23 28.84 22.19
CA TRP A 372 29.15 30.27 21.88
C TRP A 372 29.85 30.62 20.56
N ASN A 373 31.02 30.04 20.31
CA ASN A 373 31.75 30.22 19.06
C ASN A 373 30.90 29.76 17.85
N TRP A 374 30.27 28.59 17.94
CA TRP A 374 29.33 28.11 16.93
C TRP A 374 28.11 29.03 16.79
N LEU A 375 27.52 29.48 17.91
CA LEU A 375 26.32 30.30 17.91
C LEU A 375 26.56 31.65 17.21
N GLU A 376 27.65 32.34 17.56
CA GLU A 376 28.00 33.65 17.03
C GLU A 376 28.49 33.60 15.57
N ASN A 377 29.40 32.68 15.25
CA ASN A 377 30.08 32.66 13.96
C ASN A 377 29.37 31.84 12.89
N SER A 378 28.77 30.70 13.27
CA SER A 378 28.08 29.82 12.31
C SER A 378 26.57 30.07 12.29
N PHE A 379 25.90 29.96 13.44
CA PHE A 379 24.43 29.97 13.48
C PHE A 379 23.86 31.36 13.15
N VAL A 380 24.25 32.41 13.87
CA VAL A 380 23.70 33.78 13.66
C VAL A 380 24.01 34.31 12.25
N GLY A 381 25.17 33.98 11.70
CA GLY A 381 25.53 34.34 10.31
C GLY A 381 24.63 33.69 9.25
N ASN A 382 24.16 32.46 9.50
CA ASN A 382 23.40 31.67 8.54
C ASN A 382 21.88 31.92 8.56
N ILE A 383 21.33 32.45 9.66
CA ILE A 383 19.88 32.63 9.83
C ILE A 383 19.30 33.82 9.04
N ARG A 384 20.12 34.64 8.38
CA ARG A 384 19.64 35.75 7.54
C ARG A 384 20.41 35.82 6.22
N ALA A 385 19.69 36.08 5.13
CA ALA A 385 20.30 36.33 3.83
C ALA A 385 21.31 37.49 3.90
N GLN A 386 22.55 37.19 3.52
CA GLN A 386 23.63 38.18 3.45
C GLN A 386 23.68 38.86 2.08
N GLN A 387 24.56 39.86 1.97
CA GLN A 387 24.82 40.55 0.71
C GLN A 387 25.34 39.56 -0.35
N TRP A 388 25.11 39.91 -1.61
CA TRP A 388 25.64 39.14 -2.74
C TRP A 388 27.16 39.30 -2.86
N TYR A 389 27.81 38.46 -3.66
CA TYR A 389 29.26 38.51 -3.89
C TYR A 389 29.73 39.87 -4.47
N ASN A 390 28.82 40.64 -5.06
CA ASN A 390 29.04 41.98 -5.60
C ASN A 390 28.60 43.10 -4.62
N ASN A 391 28.41 42.79 -3.33
CA ASN A 391 27.94 43.69 -2.27
C ASN A 391 26.52 44.25 -2.45
N ASP A 392 25.73 43.73 -3.40
CA ASP A 392 24.34 44.14 -3.53
C ASP A 392 23.50 43.64 -2.35
N PRO A 393 22.55 44.46 -1.85
CA PRO A 393 21.65 44.02 -0.79
C PRO A 393 20.69 42.95 -1.31
N PRO A 394 20.31 41.96 -0.48
CA PRO A 394 19.40 40.88 -0.87
C PRO A 394 17.94 41.39 -0.92
N ARG A 395 17.60 42.12 -2.00
CA ARG A 395 16.25 42.67 -2.24
C ARG A 395 15.22 41.54 -2.31
N ASN A 396 14.05 41.74 -1.66
CA ASN A 396 12.94 40.77 -1.56
C ASN A 396 13.26 39.42 -0.90
N LEU A 397 14.43 39.27 -0.28
CA LEU A 397 14.83 38.09 0.48
C LEU A 397 14.80 38.34 1.99
N SER A 398 14.07 39.37 2.43
CA SER A 398 13.85 39.66 3.86
C SER A 398 13.07 38.51 4.50
N GLY A 399 13.78 37.69 5.28
CA GLY A 399 13.24 36.49 5.91
C GLY A 399 13.78 35.18 5.34
N PHE A 400 14.58 35.20 4.28
CA PHE A 400 15.31 34.01 3.83
C PHE A 400 16.57 33.80 4.66
N ILE A 401 17.00 32.54 4.79
CA ILE A 401 18.31 32.18 5.34
C ILE A 401 19.40 32.45 4.30
N ASN A 402 20.67 32.32 4.67
CA ASN A 402 21.77 32.68 3.77
C ASN A 402 21.93 31.73 2.56
N ASP A 403 21.21 30.61 2.53
CA ASP A 403 21.06 29.76 1.34
C ASP A 403 20.20 30.39 0.22
N LYS A 404 19.44 31.45 0.54
CA LYS A 404 18.51 32.18 -0.35
C LYS A 404 17.36 31.36 -0.93
N THR A 405 17.15 30.13 -0.44
CA THR A 405 16.05 29.25 -0.87
C THR A 405 15.04 29.00 0.24
N ASN A 406 15.50 28.85 1.49
CA ASN A 406 14.64 28.58 2.62
C ASN A 406 14.23 29.88 3.32
N ARG A 407 12.93 30.05 3.54
CA ARG A 407 12.35 31.21 4.22
C ARG A 407 11.98 30.87 5.66
N PHE A 408 12.38 31.72 6.61
CA PHE A 408 11.88 31.69 7.98
C PHE A 408 10.39 31.94 8.04
N ILE A 409 9.73 31.17 8.89
CA ILE A 409 8.36 31.44 9.34
C ILE A 409 8.45 31.97 10.76
N GLY A 410 8.10 33.24 10.93
CA GLY A 410 8.34 33.97 12.17
C GLY A 410 9.84 34.20 12.42
N TRP A 411 10.35 33.70 13.53
CA TRP A 411 11.74 33.81 13.96
C TRP A 411 12.21 32.54 14.66
N ALA A 412 13.52 32.40 14.83
CA ALA A 412 14.07 31.36 15.70
C ALA A 412 13.89 31.76 17.18
N THR A 413 13.74 30.78 18.06
CA THR A 413 13.69 30.97 19.51
C THR A 413 14.75 30.11 20.18
N MET A 414 15.56 30.69 21.06
CA MET A 414 16.52 29.99 21.91
C MET A 414 15.95 29.89 23.32
N ARG A 415 15.67 28.68 23.78
CA ARG A 415 15.12 28.38 25.10
C ARG A 415 16.17 27.69 25.97
N GLN A 416 16.28 28.11 27.22
CA GLN A 416 17.22 27.56 28.19
C GLN A 416 16.48 27.00 29.41
N LEU A 417 16.93 25.82 29.86
CA LEU A 417 16.56 25.23 31.13
C LEU A 417 17.73 25.25 32.10
N ARG A 418 17.43 25.61 33.35
CA ARG A 418 18.42 25.81 34.42
C ARG A 418 18.00 25.08 35.68
N VAL A 419 18.98 24.78 36.53
CA VAL A 419 18.79 24.11 37.82
C VAL A 419 19.09 25.07 38.96
N LYS A 420 18.34 24.93 40.07
CA LYS A 420 18.55 25.70 41.29
C LYS A 420 19.92 25.42 41.89
N SER A 421 20.57 26.47 42.39
CA SER A 421 21.81 26.33 43.14
C SER A 421 21.49 25.95 44.58
N GLN A 422 22.06 24.86 45.07
CA GLN A 422 21.98 24.47 46.48
C GLN A 422 23.40 24.25 47.05
N LEU A 423 23.54 24.53 48.35
CA LEU A 423 24.73 24.18 49.13
C LEU A 423 24.82 22.66 49.21
N CYS A 424 26.02 22.13 49.01
CA CYS A 424 26.27 20.71 49.14
C CYS A 424 27.46 20.44 50.05
N LEU A 425 27.41 19.28 50.70
CA LEU A 425 28.49 18.78 51.53
C LEU A 425 29.38 17.90 50.65
N ALA A 426 30.63 18.30 50.45
CA ALA A 426 31.67 17.43 49.91
C ALA A 426 32.76 17.29 50.97
N ASN A 427 33.07 16.05 51.37
CA ASN A 427 34.09 15.76 52.39
C ASN A 427 33.98 16.59 53.69
N ASN A 428 32.76 16.76 54.22
CA ASN A 428 32.47 17.55 55.44
C ASN A 428 32.83 19.05 55.36
N GLU A 429 33.26 19.54 54.20
CA GLU A 429 33.36 20.97 53.91
C GLU A 429 32.14 21.41 53.11
N ILE A 430 31.57 22.54 53.49
CA ILE A 430 30.42 23.13 52.78
C ILE A 430 30.97 23.76 51.51
N ILE A 431 30.81 23.08 50.38
CA ILE A 431 31.07 23.68 49.07
C ILE A 431 29.90 24.63 48.74
N LEU A 432 30.24 25.87 48.40
CA LEU A 432 29.25 26.95 48.20
C LEU A 432 28.24 26.67 47.08
N THR A 433 28.55 25.84 46.09
CA THR A 433 27.67 25.57 44.95
C THR A 433 27.85 24.15 44.40
N CYS A 434 26.83 23.29 44.53
CA CYS A 434 26.75 22.06 43.74
C CYS A 434 25.89 22.23 42.49
N GLN A 435 26.30 21.48 41.48
CA GLN A 435 25.69 21.43 40.16
C GLN A 435 25.01 20.07 40.00
N TYR A 436 23.69 20.02 40.18
CA TYR A 436 22.92 18.79 40.01
C TYR A 436 22.50 18.59 38.56
N ASP A 437 22.30 17.34 38.14
CA ASP A 437 21.65 17.04 36.86
C ASP A 437 20.20 17.54 36.85
N TYR A 438 19.64 17.70 35.66
CA TYR A 438 18.28 18.19 35.50
C TYR A 438 17.25 17.21 36.07
N SER A 439 16.32 17.72 36.87
CA SER A 439 15.12 17.02 37.29
C SER A 439 13.96 18.02 37.45
N LEU A 440 12.73 17.52 37.36
CA LEU A 440 11.54 18.38 37.53
C LEU A 440 11.48 19.07 38.90
N SER A 441 12.09 18.49 39.95
CA SER A 441 12.07 19.06 41.30
C SER A 441 13.09 20.18 41.50
N ASN A 442 14.22 20.13 40.80
CA ASN A 442 15.31 21.08 40.95
C ASN A 442 15.39 22.17 39.84
N GLU A 443 14.44 22.19 38.90
CA GLU A 443 14.34 23.25 37.88
C GLU A 443 14.19 24.64 38.52
N ASP A 444 14.95 25.61 37.99
CA ASP A 444 14.89 27.01 38.40
C ASP A 444 13.83 27.78 37.60
N LYS A 445 12.80 28.26 38.32
CA LYS A 445 11.64 28.97 37.77
C LYS A 445 11.58 30.45 38.18
N HIS A 446 12.64 31.00 38.78
CA HIS A 446 12.68 32.40 39.20
C HIS A 446 12.82 33.37 38.01
N SER A 447 12.41 34.63 38.17
CA SER A 447 12.68 35.67 37.16
C SER A 447 13.84 36.52 37.62
N TYR A 448 14.82 36.72 36.74
CA TYR A 448 16.05 37.44 37.03
C TYR A 448 16.16 38.73 36.19
N GLN A 449 17.00 39.63 36.65
CA GLN A 449 17.54 40.70 35.83
C GLN A 449 18.73 40.20 34.99
N PRO A 450 19.10 40.90 33.91
CA PRO A 450 20.22 40.50 33.06
C PRO A 450 21.50 40.23 33.84
N GLY A 451 22.15 39.10 33.54
CA GLY A 451 23.31 38.60 34.27
C GLY A 451 22.99 37.67 35.45
N TRP A 452 21.76 37.13 35.54
CA TRP A 452 21.29 36.27 36.64
C TRP A 452 21.34 36.97 38.01
N LEU A 453 21.07 38.28 38.02
CA LEU A 453 21.06 39.12 39.23
C LEU A 453 19.62 39.32 39.73
N ASN A 454 19.45 39.52 41.03
CA ASN A 454 18.14 39.86 41.61
C ASN A 454 17.78 41.33 41.38
N GLU A 455 18.77 42.23 41.40
CA GLU A 455 18.62 43.66 41.15
C GLU A 455 19.73 44.16 40.21
N SER A 456 19.39 45.00 39.22
CA SER A 456 20.34 45.62 38.30
C SER A 456 20.15 47.14 38.28
N ARG A 457 21.25 47.90 38.20
CA ARG A 457 21.22 49.37 38.05
C ARG A 457 21.23 49.81 36.58
N GLU A 458 21.46 48.90 35.65
CA GLU A 458 21.55 49.17 34.21
C GLU A 458 20.23 48.87 33.50
N THR A 459 19.84 49.75 32.58
CA THR A 459 18.71 49.55 31.67
C THR A 459 19.18 48.87 30.39
N TYR A 460 18.75 47.63 30.18
CA TYR A 460 19.03 46.84 28.99
C TYR A 460 17.89 46.95 27.96
N SER A 461 18.18 46.54 26.72
CA SER A 461 17.15 46.47 25.68
C SER A 461 16.04 45.48 26.06
N PHE A 462 14.82 45.75 25.61
CA PHE A 462 13.66 44.92 25.94
C PHE A 462 13.86 43.42 25.65
N PRO A 463 14.38 42.99 24.47
CA PRO A 463 14.60 41.58 24.17
C PRO A 463 15.56 40.88 25.13
N ILE A 464 16.59 41.59 25.59
CA ILE A 464 17.59 41.05 26.53
C ILE A 464 16.96 40.95 27.92
N SER A 465 16.31 42.00 28.40
CA SER A 465 15.63 41.96 29.71
C SER A 465 14.59 40.85 29.80
N GLN A 466 13.84 40.60 28.73
CA GLN A 466 12.84 39.55 28.67
C GLN A 466 13.45 38.14 28.68
N SER A 467 14.67 37.97 28.18
CA SER A 467 15.35 36.67 28.10
C SER A 467 15.78 36.09 29.45
N PHE A 468 15.79 36.88 30.53
CA PHE A 468 16.08 36.45 31.90
C PHE A 468 14.81 36.23 32.74
N GLN A 469 13.62 36.42 32.15
CA GLN A 469 12.33 36.14 32.79
C GLN A 469 11.87 34.72 32.45
N TYR A 470 11.43 33.97 33.47
CA TYR A 470 10.93 32.62 33.28
C TYR A 470 9.54 32.65 32.64
N LYS A 471 9.34 31.81 31.62
CA LYS A 471 8.03 31.58 31.00
C LYS A 471 7.59 30.15 31.20
N SER A 472 6.32 29.94 31.56
CA SER A 472 5.79 28.59 31.77
C SER A 472 5.54 27.88 30.43
N SER A 473 5.44 26.56 30.48
CA SER A 473 5.08 25.72 29.32
C SER A 473 3.77 26.15 28.64
N LYS A 474 2.79 26.62 29.43
CA LYS A 474 1.50 27.12 28.91
C LYS A 474 1.65 28.45 28.18
N ASP A 475 2.50 29.36 28.67
CA ASP A 475 2.72 30.67 28.05
C ASP A 475 3.47 30.53 26.72
N LEU A 476 4.40 29.59 26.66
CA LEU A 476 5.18 29.28 25.46
C LEU A 476 4.46 28.35 24.47
N ASN A 477 3.36 27.71 24.89
CA ASN A 477 2.70 26.63 24.15
C ASN A 477 3.69 25.54 23.71
N THR A 478 4.65 25.19 24.57
CA THR A 478 5.69 24.18 24.34
C THR A 478 5.38 22.91 25.12
N TYR A 479 6.09 21.82 24.82
CA TYR A 479 5.90 20.54 25.50
C TYR A 479 7.26 19.97 25.96
N THR A 480 7.20 18.91 26.75
CA THR A 480 8.40 18.24 27.27
C THR A 480 9.24 17.67 26.13
N TYR A 481 10.50 18.10 26.04
CA TYR A 481 11.44 17.61 25.04
C TYR A 481 12.29 16.49 25.65
N VAL A 482 12.36 15.34 24.97
CA VAL A 482 13.20 14.21 25.39
C VAL A 482 14.51 14.25 24.61
N GLY A 483 15.59 14.58 25.30
CA GLY A 483 16.97 14.47 24.83
C GLY A 483 17.56 13.10 25.12
N ASP A 484 18.87 12.95 24.94
CA ASP A 484 19.56 11.68 25.13
C ASP A 484 19.91 11.45 26.61
N TYR A 485 20.14 12.52 27.37
CA TYR A 485 20.48 12.47 28.79
C TYR A 485 19.33 12.88 29.71
N GLY A 486 18.41 13.74 29.24
CA GLY A 486 17.36 14.31 30.08
C GLY A 486 16.00 14.45 29.39
N SER A 487 14.94 14.46 30.21
CA SER A 487 13.60 14.90 29.79
C SER A 487 13.35 16.30 30.33
N TYR A 488 13.27 17.28 29.44
CA TYR A 488 13.22 18.69 29.76
C TYR A 488 11.80 19.23 29.66
N GLU A 489 11.31 19.96 30.67
CA GLU A 489 9.95 20.53 30.67
C GLU A 489 9.79 21.58 29.54
N GLY A 490 8.55 21.94 29.19
CA GLY A 490 8.28 22.92 28.13
C GLY A 490 8.66 24.37 28.51
N GLY A 491 8.73 24.71 29.79
CA GLY A 491 9.04 26.07 30.28
C GLY A 491 10.51 26.47 30.09
N GLY A 492 10.85 27.68 30.52
CA GLY A 492 12.24 28.14 30.58
C GLY A 492 12.43 29.62 30.25
N TYR A 493 13.69 29.99 30.09
CA TYR A 493 14.13 31.34 29.73
C TYR A 493 14.30 31.41 28.22
N VAL A 494 13.73 32.42 27.56
CA VAL A 494 13.63 32.44 26.09
C VAL A 494 14.16 33.73 25.50
N TYR A 495 15.09 33.62 24.57
CA TYR A 495 15.53 34.69 23.68
C TYR A 495 14.99 34.47 22.27
N GLU A 496 14.47 35.54 21.64
CA GLU A 496 13.85 35.50 20.32
C GLU A 496 14.76 36.19 19.29
N PHE A 497 15.12 35.50 18.21
CA PHE A 497 15.98 36.04 17.15
C PHE A 497 15.20 36.97 16.19
N ARG A 498 14.72 38.09 16.72
CA ARG A 498 13.95 39.12 16.00
C ARG A 498 14.83 40.32 15.62
N GLY A 499 14.74 40.76 14.36
CA GLY A 499 15.43 41.97 13.88
C GLY A 499 16.41 41.72 12.74
N ARG A 500 17.27 42.70 12.48
CA ARG A 500 18.31 42.65 11.44
C ARG A 500 19.52 41.87 11.94
N LEU A 501 20.34 41.37 11.02
CA LEU A 501 21.53 40.58 11.36
C LEU A 501 22.48 41.31 12.33
N VAL A 502 22.69 42.62 12.14
CA VAL A 502 23.55 43.44 13.00
C VAL A 502 23.02 43.51 14.44
N ASP A 503 21.70 43.67 14.60
CA ASP A 503 21.04 43.70 15.91
C ASP A 503 21.12 42.33 16.59
N LEU A 504 21.04 41.24 15.82
CA LEU A 504 21.15 39.88 16.34
C LEU A 504 22.58 39.58 16.80
N GLN A 505 23.59 39.98 16.02
CA GLN A 505 25.00 39.81 16.39
C GLN A 505 25.33 40.60 17.66
N SER A 506 24.89 41.86 17.77
CA SER A 506 25.12 42.65 18.97
C SER A 506 24.41 42.06 20.19
N ASN A 507 23.13 41.69 20.08
CA ASN A 507 22.39 41.11 21.20
C ASN A 507 22.97 39.76 21.65
N VAL A 508 23.38 38.88 20.73
CA VAL A 508 23.98 37.58 21.08
C VAL A 508 25.33 37.79 21.76
N SER A 509 26.17 38.70 21.27
CA SER A 509 27.42 39.05 21.93
C SER A 509 27.20 39.62 23.34
N GLN A 510 26.12 40.37 23.55
CA GLN A 510 25.73 40.89 24.85
C GLN A 510 25.24 39.77 25.79
N LEU A 511 24.47 38.79 25.29
CA LEU A 511 24.07 37.62 26.06
C LEU A 511 25.28 36.77 26.48
N HIS A 512 26.29 36.66 25.62
CA HIS A 512 27.55 35.99 25.92
C HIS A 512 28.30 36.73 27.05
N GLN A 513 28.42 38.06 26.97
CA GLN A 513 29.03 38.88 28.03
C GLN A 513 28.28 38.77 29.36
N LEU A 514 26.95 38.70 29.32
CA LEU A 514 26.09 38.52 30.49
C LEU A 514 26.04 37.08 31.02
N ARG A 515 26.80 36.15 30.44
CA ARG A 515 26.81 34.72 30.82
C ARG A 515 25.41 34.12 30.88
N TRP A 516 24.59 34.37 29.84
CA TRP A 516 23.25 33.78 29.75
C TRP A 516 23.32 32.24 29.83
N ILE A 517 24.29 31.62 29.16
CA ILE A 517 24.66 30.21 29.36
C ILE A 517 25.83 30.17 30.34
N ASP A 518 25.60 29.55 31.49
CA ASP A 518 26.58 29.28 32.54
C ASP A 518 26.50 27.81 33.00
N ASP A 519 27.28 27.47 34.01
CA ASP A 519 27.41 26.11 34.54
C ASP A 519 26.11 25.55 35.17
N LYS A 520 25.09 26.39 35.45
CA LYS A 520 23.77 25.95 35.94
C LYS A 520 22.81 25.56 34.81
N THR A 521 23.20 25.81 33.57
CA THR A 521 22.44 25.45 32.39
C THR A 521 22.48 23.93 32.20
N ARG A 522 21.36 23.33 31.81
CA ARG A 522 21.28 21.89 31.51
C ARG A 522 20.84 21.57 30.11
N ALA A 523 20.03 22.43 29.52
CA ALA A 523 19.69 22.31 28.11
C ALA A 523 19.47 23.68 27.49
N VAL A 524 19.97 23.85 26.28
CA VAL A 524 19.61 24.96 25.39
C VAL A 524 19.02 24.38 24.13
N ILE A 525 17.80 24.82 23.81
CA ILE A 525 16.99 24.33 22.70
C ILE A 525 16.73 25.51 21.77
N ILE A 526 17.29 25.46 20.56
CA ILE A 526 17.01 26.44 19.50
C ILE A 526 16.00 25.83 18.54
N GLN A 527 14.89 26.52 18.33
CA GLN A 527 13.79 26.09 17.47
C GLN A 527 13.56 27.09 16.36
N LEU A 528 13.39 26.60 15.14
CA LEU A 528 13.02 27.41 13.99
C LEU A 528 12.22 26.61 12.97
N THR A 529 11.37 27.31 12.23
CA THR A 529 10.60 26.74 11.12
C THR A 529 11.04 27.41 9.82
N LEU A 530 11.37 26.58 8.84
CA LEU A 530 11.73 26.98 7.48
C LEU A 530 10.64 26.54 6.50
N TYR A 531 10.47 27.30 5.43
CA TYR A 531 9.66 26.92 4.29
C TYR A 531 10.44 27.12 3.01
N ASN A 532 10.54 26.05 2.22
CA ASN A 532 11.12 26.11 0.90
C ASN A 532 10.00 26.27 -0.15
N PRO A 533 9.86 27.43 -0.80
CA PRO A 533 8.82 27.65 -1.80
C PRO A 533 9.04 26.83 -3.08
N ASN A 534 10.29 26.41 -3.38
CA ASN A 534 10.59 25.64 -4.60
C ASN A 534 10.08 24.20 -4.51
N VAL A 535 10.17 23.60 -3.31
CA VAL A 535 9.65 22.24 -3.05
C VAL A 535 8.30 22.25 -2.33
N GLN A 536 7.81 23.42 -1.92
CA GLN A 536 6.57 23.62 -1.14
C GLN A 536 6.55 22.82 0.17
N LEU A 537 7.71 22.72 0.82
CA LEU A 537 7.88 21.90 2.02
C LEU A 537 8.26 22.77 3.20
N PHE A 538 7.58 22.56 4.32
CA PHE A 538 7.95 23.16 5.59
C PHE A 538 8.91 22.23 6.30
N THR A 539 9.86 22.78 7.06
CA THR A 539 10.82 21.99 7.84
C THR A 539 10.95 22.61 9.21
N SER A 540 10.60 21.83 10.24
CA SER A 540 10.89 22.16 11.63
C SER A 540 12.33 21.77 11.93
N VAL A 541 13.11 22.70 12.47
CA VAL A 541 14.51 22.47 12.84
C VAL A 541 14.66 22.73 14.33
N THR A 542 15.20 21.75 15.05
CA THR A 542 15.47 21.84 16.48
C THR A 542 16.93 21.48 16.74
N PHE A 543 17.68 22.40 17.34
CA PHE A 543 19.01 22.13 17.91
C PHE A 543 18.85 21.99 19.42
N LEU A 544 19.39 20.93 20.01
CA LEU A 544 19.44 20.71 21.45
C LEU A 544 20.92 20.57 21.84
N ALA A 545 21.39 21.42 22.75
CA ALA A 545 22.65 21.21 23.45
C ALA A 545 22.36 20.84 24.91
N GLU A 546 22.74 19.63 25.31
CA GLU A 546 22.65 19.15 26.69
C GLU A 546 23.96 19.47 27.42
N PHE A 547 23.89 20.19 28.53
CA PHE A 547 25.03 20.57 29.36
C PHE A 547 25.08 19.65 30.57
N LEU A 548 26.12 18.84 30.66
CA LEU A 548 26.34 17.88 31.73
C LEU A 548 26.82 18.59 33.00
N SER A 549 26.54 18.02 34.17
CA SER A 549 27.09 18.50 35.46
C SER A 549 28.62 18.45 35.53
N SER A 550 29.26 17.67 34.65
CA SER A 550 30.71 17.62 34.46
C SER A 550 31.29 18.72 33.54
N SER A 551 30.48 19.71 33.16
CA SER A 551 30.82 20.82 32.26
C SER A 551 31.03 20.45 30.78
N GLY A 552 30.72 19.22 30.38
CA GLY A 552 30.67 18.81 28.98
C GLY A 552 29.37 19.22 28.28
N VAL A 553 29.41 19.41 26.96
CA VAL A 553 28.26 19.74 26.12
C VAL A 553 28.03 18.63 25.09
N TYR A 554 26.78 18.18 24.96
CA TYR A 554 26.36 17.20 23.96
C TYR A 554 25.35 17.80 22.97
N PRO A 555 25.75 18.05 21.71
CA PRO A 555 24.90 18.66 20.70
C PRO A 555 24.12 17.62 19.88
N THR A 556 22.82 17.83 19.73
CA THR A 556 21.93 17.03 18.86
C THR A 556 21.07 17.94 17.99
N ALA A 557 20.81 17.55 16.75
CA ALA A 557 20.00 18.34 15.83
C ALA A 557 18.96 17.46 15.11
N ARG A 558 17.73 17.95 15.00
CA ARG A 558 16.61 17.28 14.32
C ARG A 558 16.02 18.18 13.25
N PHE A 559 15.75 17.59 12.09
CA PHE A 559 15.19 18.26 10.90
C PHE A 559 13.99 17.45 10.43
N GLU A 560 12.79 18.00 10.61
CA GLU A 560 11.53 17.30 10.37
C GLU A 560 10.71 18.02 9.29
N PRO A 561 10.63 17.47 8.06
CA PRO A 561 9.84 18.04 6.99
C PRO A 561 8.35 17.68 7.11
N PHE A 562 7.45 18.61 6.81
CA PHE A 562 6.00 18.37 6.79
C PHE A 562 5.29 19.15 5.67
N ASN A 563 4.17 18.60 5.17
CA ASN A 563 3.39 19.13 4.05
C ASN A 563 1.94 19.47 4.48
N PHE A 564 1.36 20.56 3.94
CA PHE A 564 0.07 21.09 4.37
C PHE A 564 -1.16 20.49 3.64
N TYR A 565 -0.98 19.65 2.61
CA TYR A 565 -2.09 19.09 1.82
C TYR A 565 -2.67 17.75 2.32
N GLU A 566 -2.59 17.48 3.63
CA GLU A 566 -2.96 16.18 4.23
C GLU A 566 -4.46 15.99 4.55
N VAL A 567 -5.37 16.71 3.89
CA VAL A 567 -6.83 16.63 4.18
C VAL A 567 -7.51 15.43 3.48
N GLY A 568 -6.82 14.67 2.63
CA GLY A 568 -7.36 13.52 1.89
C GLY A 568 -7.42 12.16 2.62
N ILE A 569 -7.18 12.11 3.94
CA ILE A 569 -7.05 10.88 4.75
C ILE A 569 -8.42 10.23 5.10
N ILE A 570 -9.52 10.77 4.58
CA ILE A 570 -10.91 10.54 5.05
C ILE A 570 -11.44 9.09 4.94
N VAL A 571 -10.70 8.10 4.41
CA VAL A 571 -11.26 6.73 4.20
C VAL A 571 -10.72 5.63 5.14
N CYS A 572 -9.66 5.81 5.92
CA CYS A 572 -9.16 4.74 6.84
C CYS A 572 -9.49 5.00 8.33
N ALA A 573 -10.74 5.35 8.60
CA ALA A 573 -11.12 6.50 9.42
C ALA A 573 -11.92 6.21 10.71
N TRP A 574 -11.43 5.43 11.70
CA TRP A 574 -12.12 5.39 13.01
C TRP A 574 -11.23 5.67 14.22
N THR A 575 -9.98 5.24 14.24
CA THR A 575 -9.01 5.67 15.27
C THR A 575 -8.21 6.90 14.84
N SER A 576 -7.94 7.04 13.54
CA SER A 576 -7.36 8.25 12.96
C SER A 576 -8.32 9.43 12.99
N VAL A 577 -9.64 9.23 12.99
CA VAL A 577 -10.63 10.33 13.01
C VAL A 577 -10.60 11.12 14.31
N GLY A 578 -10.40 10.47 15.47
CA GLY A 578 -10.26 11.19 16.73
C GLY A 578 -9.02 12.09 16.75
N ILE A 579 -7.89 11.57 16.29
CA ILE A 579 -6.61 12.32 16.20
C ILE A 579 -6.70 13.37 15.09
N TYR A 580 -7.38 13.08 13.99
CA TYR A 580 -7.56 13.95 12.82
C TYR A 580 -8.53 15.10 13.09
N ILE A 581 -9.66 14.87 13.76
CA ILE A 581 -10.62 15.94 14.14
C ILE A 581 -9.93 16.92 15.09
N TRP A 582 -9.20 16.40 16.07
CA TRP A 582 -8.44 17.24 16.98
C TRP A 582 -7.29 17.98 16.27
N ARG A 583 -6.55 17.32 15.38
CA ARG A 583 -5.51 17.96 14.55
C ARG A 583 -6.10 19.01 13.60
N TYR A 584 -7.24 18.74 12.98
CA TYR A 584 -7.96 19.64 12.07
C TYR A 584 -8.34 20.94 12.78
N HIS A 585 -8.94 20.83 13.97
CA HIS A 585 -9.24 22.00 14.79
C HIS A 585 -8.00 22.81 15.17
N GLN A 586 -6.86 22.14 15.43
CA GLN A 586 -5.60 22.85 15.72
C GLN A 586 -4.99 23.53 14.49
N CYS A 587 -5.02 22.88 13.32
CA CYS A 587 -4.53 23.46 12.07
C CYS A 587 -5.38 24.67 11.63
N GLU A 588 -6.71 24.60 11.79
CA GLU A 588 -7.60 25.72 11.46
C GLU A 588 -7.35 26.93 12.36
N ARG A 589 -7.17 26.70 13.67
CA ARG A 589 -6.79 27.76 14.63
C ARG A 589 -5.48 28.45 14.25
N ILE A 590 -4.46 27.67 13.87
CA ILE A 590 -3.16 28.20 13.46
C ILE A 590 -3.26 28.96 12.12
N GLY A 591 -4.05 28.46 11.17
CA GLY A 591 -4.28 29.13 9.88
C GLY A 591 -5.02 30.46 10.01
N GLN A 592 -5.97 30.55 10.94
CA GLN A 592 -6.64 31.82 11.28
C GLN A 592 -5.67 32.81 11.93
N LEU A 593 -4.88 32.35 12.91
CA LEU A 593 -3.84 33.17 13.55
C LEU A 593 -2.81 33.70 12.53
N PHE A 594 -2.45 32.88 11.54
CA PHE A 594 -1.55 33.28 10.45
C PHE A 594 -2.15 34.39 9.57
N LYS A 595 -3.44 34.28 9.23
CA LYS A 595 -4.16 35.30 8.43
C LYS A 595 -4.30 36.61 9.18
N GLU A 596 -4.58 36.57 10.48
CA GLU A 596 -4.73 37.78 11.32
C GLU A 596 -3.39 38.51 11.53
N THR A 597 -2.28 37.78 11.59
CA THR A 597 -0.95 38.33 11.89
C THR A 597 -0.09 38.60 10.66
N ASN A 598 -0.59 38.35 9.44
CA ASN A 598 0.19 38.38 8.18
C ASN A 598 1.51 37.57 8.24
N GLY A 599 1.58 36.56 9.12
CA GLY A 599 2.79 35.75 9.32
C GLY A 599 3.94 36.44 10.06
N TYR A 600 3.70 37.57 10.73
CA TYR A 600 4.71 38.27 11.54
C TYR A 600 4.84 37.74 12.97
N VAL A 601 4.19 36.64 13.32
CA VAL A 601 4.27 36.03 14.66
C VAL A 601 4.84 34.62 14.53
N TYR A 602 5.71 34.25 15.47
CA TYR A 602 6.22 32.87 15.56
C TYR A 602 5.08 31.90 15.88
N ILE A 603 5.00 30.83 15.09
CA ILE A 603 4.01 29.77 15.23
C ILE A 603 4.76 28.49 15.62
N ASN A 604 4.45 27.96 16.80
CA ASN A 604 5.04 26.71 17.27
C ASN A 604 4.42 25.52 16.53
N LEU A 605 5.16 24.93 15.58
CA LEU A 605 4.75 23.76 14.78
C LEU A 605 5.38 22.45 15.26
N GLN A 606 6.20 22.50 16.30
CA GLN A 606 6.91 21.34 16.83
C GLN A 606 5.93 20.24 17.27
N PHE A 607 4.81 20.64 17.86
CA PHE A 607 3.76 19.72 18.27
C PHE A 607 3.05 19.04 17.09
N ALA A 608 2.78 19.80 16.02
CA ALA A 608 2.20 19.25 14.81
C ALA A 608 3.15 18.23 14.15
N SER A 609 4.46 18.51 14.20
CA SER A 609 5.52 17.60 13.74
C SER A 609 5.56 16.32 14.57
N TYR A 610 5.58 16.42 15.90
CA TYR A 610 5.57 15.26 16.80
C TYR A 610 4.35 14.35 16.61
N VAL A 611 3.16 14.95 16.44
CA VAL A 611 1.93 14.19 16.16
C VAL A 611 2.00 13.50 14.79
N ASN A 612 2.62 14.14 13.80
CA ASN A 612 2.85 13.54 12.49
C ASN A 612 3.83 12.35 12.57
N ASP A 613 4.87 12.42 13.41
CA ASP A 613 5.80 11.31 13.62
C ASP A 613 5.10 10.10 14.24
N ILE A 614 4.31 10.32 15.30
CA ILE A 614 3.50 9.26 15.91
C ILE A 614 2.56 8.63 14.87
N LEU A 615 1.88 9.46 14.07
CA LEU A 615 0.99 8.99 13.00
C LEU A 615 1.76 8.11 12.00
N THR A 616 2.94 8.56 11.57
CA THR A 616 3.79 7.85 10.61
C THR A 616 4.24 6.50 11.17
N ILE A 617 4.64 6.45 12.44
CA ILE A 617 5.00 5.21 13.14
C ILE A 617 3.79 4.25 13.19
N LEU A 618 2.61 4.75 13.55
CA LEU A 618 1.38 3.95 13.62
C LEU A 618 0.96 3.41 12.23
N LEU A 619 1.10 4.21 11.17
CA LEU A 619 0.87 3.78 9.79
C LEU A 619 1.90 2.73 9.37
N GLY A 620 3.17 2.90 9.75
CA GLY A 620 4.24 1.93 9.54
C GLY A 620 3.94 0.58 10.18
N PHE A 621 3.52 0.57 11.45
CA PHE A 621 3.07 -0.65 12.13
C PHE A 621 1.84 -1.28 11.46
N SER A 622 0.88 -0.47 11.02
CA SER A 622 -0.31 -0.96 10.31
C SER A 622 0.07 -1.64 8.99
N CYS A 623 1.02 -1.08 8.25
CA CYS A 623 1.60 -1.70 7.06
C CYS A 623 2.34 -3.00 7.39
N PHE A 624 3.16 -3.02 8.44
CA PHE A 624 3.89 -4.20 8.87
C PHE A 624 2.97 -5.36 9.26
N PHE A 625 1.95 -5.11 10.08
CA PHE A 625 0.97 -6.15 10.44
C PHE A 625 0.08 -6.53 9.25
N GLY A 626 -0.20 -5.58 8.36
CA GLY A 626 -0.78 -5.84 7.05
C GLY A 626 0.08 -6.82 6.24
N THR A 627 1.36 -6.56 6.02
CA THR A 627 2.21 -7.48 5.24
C THR A 627 2.32 -8.87 5.86
N ILE A 628 2.41 -8.98 7.19
CA ILE A 628 2.36 -10.28 7.89
C ILE A 628 1.02 -10.99 7.64
N LYS A 629 -0.10 -10.28 7.73
CA LYS A 629 -1.42 -10.85 7.46
C LYS A 629 -1.58 -11.27 5.99
N SER A 630 -0.86 -10.64 5.06
CA SER A 630 -0.84 -11.03 3.63
C SER A 630 -0.28 -12.44 3.40
N ILE A 631 0.54 -12.97 4.32
CA ILE A 631 1.01 -14.37 4.29
C ILE A 631 -0.18 -15.35 4.35
N LYS A 632 -1.35 -14.94 4.90
CA LYS A 632 -2.58 -15.76 4.89
C LYS A 632 -3.07 -16.06 3.47
N ILE A 633 -2.84 -15.17 2.51
CA ILE A 633 -3.19 -15.39 1.09
C ILE A 633 -2.32 -16.51 0.50
N LEU A 634 -1.08 -16.65 0.96
CA LEU A 634 -0.13 -17.64 0.44
C LEU A 634 -0.35 -19.06 1.00
N ARG A 635 -1.36 -19.27 1.86
CA ARG A 635 -1.70 -20.58 2.43
C ARG A 635 -2.13 -21.63 1.39
N PHE A 636 -2.49 -21.23 0.17
CA PHE A 636 -2.76 -22.18 -0.92
C PHE A 636 -1.52 -22.92 -1.40
N ASN A 637 -0.33 -22.38 -1.17
CA ASN A 637 0.89 -23.10 -1.49
C ASN A 637 1.15 -24.14 -0.39
N GLN A 638 1.06 -25.41 -0.74
CA GLN A 638 1.31 -26.53 0.18
C GLN A 638 2.67 -26.43 0.89
N ARG A 639 3.71 -25.92 0.21
CA ARG A 639 5.05 -25.73 0.80
C ARG A 639 5.04 -24.66 1.89
N LEU A 640 4.31 -23.56 1.67
CA LEU A 640 4.17 -22.48 2.66
C LEU A 640 3.22 -22.86 3.80
N CYS A 641 2.20 -23.67 3.52
CA CYS A 641 1.34 -24.22 4.56
C CYS A 641 2.13 -25.13 5.51
N LEU A 642 2.99 -26.00 4.97
CA LEU A 642 3.88 -26.83 5.78
C LEU A 642 4.76 -25.96 6.68
N PHE A 643 5.36 -24.88 6.15
CA PHE A 643 6.13 -23.93 6.94
C PHE A 643 5.32 -23.28 8.09
N ILE A 644 4.09 -22.83 7.81
CA ILE A 644 3.21 -22.26 8.85
C ILE A 644 2.87 -23.30 9.92
N GLU A 645 2.61 -24.56 9.54
CA GLU A 645 2.38 -25.64 10.49
C GLU A 645 3.65 -25.93 11.31
N THR A 646 4.84 -25.92 10.70
CA THR A 646 6.10 -26.10 11.45
C THR A 646 6.26 -25.06 12.56
N LEU A 647 5.96 -23.79 12.28
CA LEU A 647 6.01 -22.72 13.27
C LEU A 647 4.93 -22.87 14.35
N LYS A 648 3.74 -23.39 14.01
CA LYS A 648 2.69 -23.68 14.99
C LYS A 648 3.07 -24.81 15.93
N TYR A 649 3.68 -25.88 15.43
CA TYR A 649 4.20 -26.97 16.27
C TYR A 649 5.36 -26.49 17.14
N ALA A 650 6.29 -25.73 16.55
CA ALA A 650 7.44 -25.18 17.25
C ALA A 650 7.08 -24.11 18.29
N ARG A 651 5.87 -23.53 18.26
CA ARG A 651 5.54 -22.32 19.03
C ARG A 651 5.83 -22.45 20.53
N ALA A 652 5.50 -23.59 21.14
CA ALA A 652 5.64 -23.78 22.58
C ALA A 652 7.13 -23.92 22.96
N GLU A 653 7.89 -24.70 22.18
CA GLU A 653 9.33 -24.90 22.36
C GLU A 653 10.13 -23.64 22.05
N LEU A 654 9.72 -22.85 21.05
CA LEU A 654 10.34 -21.56 20.73
C LEU A 654 10.07 -20.51 21.81
N ILE A 655 8.88 -20.49 22.41
CA ILE A 655 8.59 -19.56 23.53
C ILE A 655 9.43 -19.92 24.75
N SER A 656 9.51 -21.19 25.14
CA SER A 656 10.33 -21.61 26.29
C SER A 656 11.82 -21.39 26.03
N PHE A 657 12.30 -21.68 24.82
CA PHE A 657 13.67 -21.37 24.40
C PHE A 657 13.95 -19.86 24.39
N SER A 658 13.02 -19.03 23.91
CA SER A 658 13.16 -17.57 23.92
C SER A 658 13.28 -17.03 25.33
N MET A 659 12.55 -17.58 26.32
CA MET A 659 12.71 -17.21 27.73
C MET A 659 14.11 -17.54 28.25
N MET A 660 14.62 -18.74 27.95
CA MET A 660 15.98 -19.16 28.33
C MET A 660 17.04 -18.25 27.69
N PHE A 661 16.90 -17.96 26.39
CA PHE A 661 17.77 -17.03 25.67
C PHE A 661 17.74 -15.64 26.30
N SER A 662 16.57 -15.10 26.63
CA SER A 662 16.45 -13.79 27.27
C SER A 662 17.15 -13.73 28.63
N ILE A 663 17.10 -14.81 29.43
CA ILE A 663 17.82 -14.87 30.71
C ILE A 663 19.34 -14.79 30.49
N ILE A 664 19.87 -15.59 29.55
CA ILE A 664 21.29 -15.57 29.20
C ILE A 664 21.69 -14.19 28.64
N PHE A 665 20.88 -13.64 27.74
CA PHE A 665 21.12 -12.35 27.11
C PHE A 665 21.12 -11.22 28.13
N ILE A 666 20.18 -11.19 29.08
CA ILE A 666 20.12 -10.19 30.16
C ILE A 666 21.32 -10.35 31.11
N ALA A 667 21.75 -11.58 31.40
CA ALA A 667 22.95 -11.81 32.21
C ALA A 667 24.19 -11.19 31.53
N PHE A 668 24.39 -11.43 30.23
CA PHE A 668 25.46 -10.79 29.48
C PHE A 668 25.29 -9.28 29.33
N LEU A 669 24.06 -8.79 29.15
CA LEU A 669 23.77 -7.36 29.11
C LEU A 669 24.21 -6.67 30.40
N SER A 670 23.87 -7.26 31.55
CA SER A 670 24.29 -6.75 32.86
C SER A 670 25.81 -6.84 33.06
N LEU A 671 26.44 -7.93 32.62
CA LEU A 671 27.88 -8.13 32.72
C LEU A 671 28.65 -7.09 31.90
N PHE A 672 28.29 -6.91 30.62
CA PHE A 672 28.93 -5.95 29.73
C PHE A 672 28.72 -4.51 30.20
N TYR A 673 27.51 -4.17 30.64
CA TYR A 673 27.23 -2.86 31.20
C TYR A 673 28.10 -2.57 32.42
N LEU A 674 28.14 -3.49 33.40
CA LEU A 674 28.93 -3.28 34.63
C LEU A 674 30.45 -3.23 34.38
N LEU A 675 30.96 -3.99 33.41
CA LEU A 675 32.40 -4.03 33.13
C LEU A 675 32.89 -2.89 32.23
N PHE A 676 32.06 -2.43 31.29
CA PHE A 676 32.51 -1.56 30.19
C PHE A 676 31.77 -0.22 30.08
N SER A 677 30.74 0.05 30.89
CA SER A 677 29.97 1.31 30.80
C SER A 677 30.81 2.58 30.92
N GLY A 678 31.87 2.56 31.75
CA GLY A 678 32.79 3.68 31.89
C GLY A 678 33.97 3.71 30.90
N LYS A 679 34.09 2.73 29.98
CA LYS A 679 35.25 2.58 29.09
C LYS A 679 34.89 2.59 27.61
N ILE A 680 33.69 2.09 27.26
CA ILE A 680 33.23 1.95 25.88
C ILE A 680 31.93 2.75 25.74
N SER A 681 31.87 3.65 24.76
CA SER A 681 30.68 4.47 24.48
C SER A 681 29.46 3.61 24.15
N SER A 682 29.66 2.52 23.41
CA SER A 682 28.65 1.51 23.08
C SER A 682 28.07 0.76 24.30
N CYS A 683 28.69 0.87 25.49
CA CYS A 683 28.20 0.30 26.74
C CYS A 683 27.66 1.35 27.73
N SER A 684 27.56 2.62 27.32
CA SER A 684 27.24 3.74 28.21
C SER A 684 25.87 3.62 28.87
N SER A 685 24.86 3.18 28.11
CA SER A 685 23.51 2.91 28.60
C SER A 685 23.13 1.43 28.45
N LEU A 686 22.15 0.97 29.21
CA LEU A 686 21.64 -0.40 29.07
C LEU A 686 21.07 -0.67 27.66
N SER A 687 20.48 0.35 27.03
CA SER A 687 19.93 0.25 25.66
C SER A 687 21.05 0.12 24.62
N ASP A 688 22.11 0.90 24.76
CA ASP A 688 23.24 0.87 23.84
C ASP A 688 24.03 -0.44 23.98
N THR A 689 24.22 -0.93 25.21
CA THR A 689 24.83 -2.24 25.44
C THR A 689 23.98 -3.35 24.81
N ALA A 690 22.65 -3.27 24.89
CA ALA A 690 21.77 -4.24 24.25
C ALA A 690 21.89 -4.19 22.72
N ARG A 691 21.93 -2.98 22.14
CA ARG A 691 22.18 -2.77 20.71
C ARG A 691 23.51 -3.38 20.29
N MET A 692 24.58 -3.09 21.02
CA MET A 692 25.91 -3.65 20.76
C MET A 692 25.90 -5.18 20.82
N LEU A 693 25.28 -5.78 21.83
CA LEU A 693 25.17 -7.25 21.93
C LEU A 693 24.37 -7.85 20.76
N PHE A 694 23.29 -7.20 20.31
CA PHE A 694 22.58 -7.62 19.09
C PHE A 694 23.45 -7.47 17.83
N GLU A 695 24.22 -6.39 17.68
CA GLU A 695 25.16 -6.23 16.57
C GLU A 695 26.23 -7.32 16.58
N ILE A 696 26.73 -7.72 17.77
CA ILE A 696 27.63 -8.86 17.95
C ILE A 696 26.96 -10.17 17.52
N THR A 697 25.68 -10.41 17.85
CA THR A 697 24.96 -11.61 17.37
C THR A 697 24.83 -11.67 15.85
N LEU A 698 24.79 -10.52 15.18
CA LEU A 698 24.81 -10.40 13.72
C LEU A 698 26.23 -10.45 13.12
N MET A 699 27.25 -10.73 13.96
CA MET A 699 28.67 -10.73 13.61
C MET A 699 29.17 -9.38 13.07
N LYS A 700 28.55 -8.28 13.49
CA LYS A 700 29.00 -6.92 13.17
C LYS A 700 29.55 -6.28 14.45
N PHE A 701 30.87 -6.33 14.64
CA PHE A 701 31.49 -5.75 15.83
C PHE A 701 32.93 -5.33 15.54
N ASP A 702 33.42 -4.32 16.27
CA ASP A 702 34.82 -3.96 16.31
C ASP A 702 35.46 -4.54 17.57
N ALA A 703 36.36 -5.52 17.39
CA ALA A 703 37.02 -6.18 18.51
C ALA A 703 38.07 -5.30 19.20
N HIS A 704 38.55 -4.26 18.51
CA HIS A 704 39.66 -3.43 19.00
C HIS A 704 39.26 -2.64 20.26
N GLU A 705 38.06 -2.06 20.26
CA GLU A 705 37.56 -1.30 21.42
C GLU A 705 37.45 -2.16 22.69
N LEU A 706 37.08 -3.43 22.54
CA LEU A 706 36.94 -4.35 23.68
C LEU A 706 38.30 -4.77 24.26
N ILE A 707 39.30 -4.98 23.40
CA ILE A 707 40.67 -5.33 23.79
C ILE A 707 41.34 -4.15 24.50
N GLU A 708 41.13 -2.93 24.00
CA GLU A 708 41.66 -1.72 24.62
C GLU A 708 41.03 -1.45 26.00
N ALA A 709 39.72 -1.67 26.14
CA ALA A 709 39.04 -1.50 27.42
C ALA A 709 39.54 -2.49 28.50
N SER A 710 39.82 -3.74 28.12
CA SER A 710 40.54 -4.69 28.95
C SER A 710 41.15 -5.83 28.13
N ALA A 711 42.48 -5.97 28.21
CA ALA A 711 43.22 -6.92 27.39
C ALA A 711 42.83 -8.39 27.62
N PHE A 712 42.35 -8.74 28.82
CA PHE A 712 41.96 -10.12 29.17
C PHE A 712 40.44 -10.30 29.26
N LEU A 713 39.77 -9.48 30.08
CA LEU A 713 38.35 -9.69 30.42
C LEU A 713 37.43 -9.44 29.22
N GLY A 714 37.76 -8.48 28.35
CA GLY A 714 37.04 -8.16 27.13
C GLY A 714 36.97 -9.35 26.18
N PRO A 715 38.11 -9.84 25.66
CA PRO A 715 38.16 -11.02 24.80
C PRO A 715 37.55 -12.27 25.43
N PHE A 716 37.70 -12.45 26.75
CA PHE A 716 37.11 -13.58 27.47
C PHE A 716 35.57 -13.53 27.48
N CYS A 717 34.98 -12.43 27.95
CA CYS A 717 33.52 -12.25 27.99
C CYS A 717 32.93 -12.31 26.58
N PHE A 718 33.63 -11.75 25.61
CA PHE A 718 33.25 -11.79 24.19
C PHE A 718 33.25 -13.20 23.62
N SER A 719 34.34 -13.95 23.82
CA SER A 719 34.44 -15.34 23.35
C SER A 719 33.38 -16.23 24.00
N LEU A 720 33.14 -16.03 25.29
CA LEU A 720 32.09 -16.74 26.03
C LEU A 720 30.69 -16.42 25.47
N PHE A 721 30.41 -15.14 25.17
CA PHE A 721 29.16 -14.73 24.54
C PHE A 721 28.97 -15.38 23.17
N ILE A 722 30.00 -15.38 22.31
CA ILE A 722 29.94 -16.05 21.00
C ILE A 722 29.64 -17.55 21.18
N ILE A 723 30.33 -18.24 22.07
CA ILE A 723 30.14 -19.68 22.27
C ILE A 723 28.72 -19.98 22.75
N LEU A 724 28.24 -19.28 23.78
CA LEU A 724 26.93 -19.56 24.38
C LEU A 724 25.77 -19.10 23.49
N VAL A 725 25.85 -17.89 22.94
CA VAL A 725 24.73 -17.27 22.21
C VAL A 725 24.75 -17.65 20.72
N ILE A 726 25.90 -17.61 20.06
CA ILE A 726 25.95 -17.92 18.64
C ILE A 726 26.00 -19.43 18.43
N PHE A 727 26.96 -20.15 19.02
CA PHE A 727 27.09 -21.58 18.72
C PHE A 727 25.99 -22.43 19.39
N ILE A 728 25.80 -22.29 20.71
CA ILE A 728 24.86 -23.15 21.43
C ILE A 728 23.40 -22.75 21.16
N CYS A 729 23.03 -21.47 21.38
CA CYS A 729 21.64 -21.06 21.23
C CYS A 729 21.16 -21.16 19.77
N MET A 730 21.95 -20.80 18.75
CA MET A 730 21.52 -20.98 17.35
C MET A 730 21.40 -22.46 16.97
N SER A 731 22.29 -23.33 17.44
CA SER A 731 22.19 -24.78 17.19
C SER A 731 20.92 -25.36 17.82
N MET A 732 20.56 -24.91 19.02
CA MET A 732 19.33 -25.31 19.69
C MET A 732 18.07 -24.82 18.95
N PHE A 733 18.08 -23.55 18.51
CA PHE A 733 17.00 -22.98 17.70
C PHE A 733 16.79 -23.77 16.39
N LEU A 734 17.87 -24.09 15.68
CA LEU A 734 17.82 -24.92 14.46
C LEU A 734 17.30 -26.32 14.74
N SER A 735 17.70 -26.93 15.86
CA SER A 735 17.23 -28.26 16.28
C SER A 735 15.72 -28.29 16.55
N ILE A 736 15.20 -27.30 17.29
CA ILE A 736 13.76 -27.15 17.59
C ILE A 736 12.96 -27.04 16.29
N ILE A 737 13.40 -26.20 15.36
CA ILE A 737 12.73 -26.02 14.06
C ILE A 737 12.79 -27.32 13.25
N ASN A 738 13.94 -28.01 13.20
CA ASN A 738 14.09 -29.23 12.43
C ASN A 738 13.21 -30.37 12.97
N ASN A 739 13.14 -30.53 14.30
CA ASN A 739 12.26 -31.50 14.93
C ASN A 739 10.78 -31.17 14.67
N SER A 740 10.40 -29.90 14.82
CA SER A 740 9.04 -29.43 14.54
C SER A 740 8.66 -29.57 13.07
N PHE A 741 9.61 -29.39 12.15
CA PHE A 741 9.41 -29.60 10.72
C PHE A 741 9.13 -31.07 10.40
N ARG A 742 9.87 -32.00 11.01
CA ARG A 742 9.61 -33.44 10.89
C ARG A 742 8.19 -33.78 11.37
N LEU A 743 7.81 -33.31 12.56
CA LEU A 743 6.47 -33.56 13.14
C LEU A 743 5.34 -32.97 12.29
N ALA A 744 5.51 -31.77 11.77
CA ALA A 744 4.53 -31.13 10.89
C ALA A 744 4.38 -31.87 9.56
N ARG A 745 5.47 -32.44 9.03
CA ARG A 745 5.47 -33.21 7.78
C ARG A 745 4.76 -34.56 7.93
N GLU A 746 4.88 -35.20 9.08
CA GLU A 746 4.21 -36.47 9.38
C GLU A 746 2.69 -36.28 9.61
N ASN A 747 2.28 -35.16 10.21
CA ASN A 747 0.89 -34.87 10.58
C ASN A 747 0.13 -33.96 9.58
N VAL A 748 0.56 -33.88 8.31
CA VAL A 748 -0.11 -33.02 7.32
C VAL A 748 -1.53 -33.54 7.04
N ASP A 749 -2.54 -32.71 7.35
CA ASP A 749 -3.94 -33.02 7.06
C ASP A 749 -4.17 -33.34 5.56
N PRO A 750 -4.65 -34.55 5.22
CA PRO A 750 -4.94 -34.90 3.83
C PRO A 750 -6.07 -34.04 3.23
N HIS A 751 -6.93 -33.47 4.08
CA HIS A 751 -8.00 -32.57 3.68
C HIS A 751 -7.48 -31.29 3.00
N ASN A 752 -6.40 -30.69 3.50
CA ASN A 752 -5.81 -29.48 2.90
C ASN A 752 -5.16 -29.77 1.53
N GLN A 753 -4.58 -30.97 1.35
CA GLN A 753 -4.05 -31.42 0.06
C GLN A 753 -5.17 -31.68 -0.97
N GLN A 754 -6.30 -32.23 -0.51
CA GLN A 754 -7.48 -32.46 -1.35
C GLN A 754 -8.12 -31.16 -1.82
N ILE A 755 -8.19 -30.13 -0.97
CA ILE A 755 -8.72 -28.81 -1.35
C ILE A 755 -7.85 -28.17 -2.45
N PHE A 756 -6.52 -28.15 -2.29
CA PHE A 756 -5.63 -27.55 -3.30
C PHE A 756 -5.69 -28.30 -4.64
N SER A 757 -5.60 -29.62 -4.62
CA SER A 757 -5.71 -30.43 -5.85
C SER A 757 -7.08 -30.28 -6.51
N SER A 758 -8.15 -30.08 -5.74
CA SER A 758 -9.49 -29.78 -6.26
C SER A 758 -9.57 -28.39 -6.90
N ILE A 759 -8.95 -27.36 -6.29
CA ILE A 759 -8.86 -26.00 -6.86
C ILE A 759 -8.06 -26.03 -8.17
N LEU A 760 -6.89 -26.68 -8.16
CA LEU A 760 -6.02 -26.77 -9.33
C LEU A 760 -6.69 -27.55 -10.47
N LYS A 761 -7.31 -28.70 -10.17
CA LYS A 761 -8.09 -29.47 -11.16
C LYS A 761 -9.25 -28.66 -11.72
N LYS A 762 -9.94 -27.87 -10.88
CA LYS A 762 -11.03 -27.00 -11.33
C LYS A 762 -10.51 -25.82 -12.16
N PHE A 763 -9.34 -25.27 -11.82
CA PHE A 763 -8.67 -24.24 -12.61
C PHE A 763 -8.21 -24.79 -13.98
N GLN A 764 -7.60 -25.98 -14.01
CA GLN A 764 -7.21 -26.67 -15.25
C GLN A 764 -8.41 -27.03 -16.14
N ARG A 765 -9.52 -27.47 -15.52
CA ARG A 765 -10.82 -27.66 -16.20
C ARG A 765 -11.41 -26.33 -16.68
N TRP A 766 -11.22 -25.25 -15.92
CA TRP A 766 -11.70 -23.92 -16.29
C TRP A 766 -10.89 -23.29 -17.44
N THR A 767 -9.57 -23.52 -17.50
CA THR A 767 -8.67 -23.07 -18.58
C THR A 767 -8.71 -23.95 -19.83
N GLY A 768 -9.37 -25.12 -19.76
CA GLY A 768 -9.46 -26.06 -20.89
C GLY A 768 -8.13 -26.74 -21.22
N THR A 769 -7.15 -26.73 -20.30
CA THR A 769 -5.84 -27.36 -20.46
C THR A 769 -5.77 -28.76 -19.83
N GLY A 770 -6.93 -29.32 -19.46
CA GLY A 770 -7.06 -30.65 -18.88
C GLY A 770 -6.81 -31.74 -19.92
N ILE A 771 -5.55 -31.96 -20.29
CA ILE A 771 -5.13 -33.25 -20.85
C ILE A 771 -5.05 -34.19 -19.64
N GLU A 772 -6.13 -34.91 -19.37
CA GLU A 772 -6.05 -36.09 -18.50
C GLU A 772 -5.23 -37.13 -19.29
N PHE A 773 -3.93 -37.24 -18.98
CA PHE A 773 -3.18 -38.46 -19.28
C PHE A 773 -3.83 -39.57 -18.44
N ASN A 774 -4.49 -40.50 -19.14
CA ASN A 774 -5.08 -41.72 -18.59
C ASN A 774 -4.14 -42.48 -17.66
#